data_AF-A0A7S4SF22-F1
#
_entry.id   AF-A0A7S4SF22-F1
#
_cell.length_a   1.000
_cell.length_b   1.000
_cell.length_c   1.000
_cell.angle_alpha   90.00
_cell.angle_beta   90.00
_cell.angle_gamma   90.00
#
_symmetry.space_group_name_H-M   'P 1'
#
loop_
_entity.id
_entity.type
_entity.pdbx_description
1 polymer ?
#
loop_
_entity_poly.entity_id
_entity_poly.type
_entity_poly.pdbx_seq_one_letter_code
_entity_poly.pdbx_strand_id
1 'polypeptide(L)'
;MIDYFTQLEVDRNADESTIKKSYRKLVLKYHPDKNPDDREAAEKKIREINQAYEILSNPAKRAAYQQQASAMETKARGVRIDTSRIQPKVSIPKKFMLCPMGHPDKFLRSLSNGLAFHSREDVPEVGFDEFFQAAKFSLWWVKHELTNMCRLRVHAEHANPNRAWEGMNLSFGLSPTVSSSEVMLTPVENAHCSNVVVVASPDFEGAFRFEAAYYAGHFLEFMPPMQVQMTNHHMEGTTVRDFILMDFGVCEMFRTLDEVLIPVVSFMDGTNNYVKLASLREHRNVKMYFQSILGKPVWDPEDFFVYFQGHWDRWDVDEARQLVRLRGPQEQLELCLKRAKNQAELITAVVGANEAYLAMLDADVYARTLEMLREAPELDSRGNAQATAEKFILSQRKLVAAVLALSSNGARTPVDKLMAMRNALVGFECANAEITQLKNEALAAVAKSAPALLNAKEGTLEFATISALLDIPMDWSKCGASVSQKAQKPIALQPLDVLIPLMRKAAKVKAGALGECLAASAMMKAFGAPPETAIDALDAMVSGGFGLDGAAMTLRMLLPRASFEPGARVVGGLAKHGSESDDMRMCCEQLVTMGEMAALPPSTLVDFVVGCAKSAVVAQTILGQVCKALSSGLSSNKWTLDDLTKVAIALSDSKGPGASKLLGDVLEVLGTRIPQLSARQLVRLLGSTARSAACRPLVKAAATEASRKAPGMQASELLPLTQELLPLGAADKSLRQILDHWQQRLSGGAEEPKGGEPLSADDVAKLAQHLAPVAPEHGVFEAIAQRIQERASSLTAAGFAALESAFPPTGGGPAPKNRQKMLQAVRKAQHKDSLAPSSTLADARRERLQPRDRSASRDGERRRERRRSRSRGRKRSRSRSRSRDRGRSRSRDRGRSRSRKSRSGRRSRSGRRSRSGRRSRSGRRSRSGRRSRSGKKDAGKGDFKEGDKVAIQGLTKFPKLNGKKGVVEALDKETGRYEVDLYEPMDNDGNCSINVKGENLRLLCARSKK
;
A
#
# COMPACT_ATOMS: atom_id res chain seq x y z
N MET A 1 -52.32 56.89 -22.52
CA MET A 1 -53.71 56.38 -22.59
C MET A 1 -54.63 57.56 -22.37
N ILE A 2 -55.68 57.70 -23.19
CA ILE A 2 -56.55 58.88 -23.20
C ILE A 2 -57.57 58.75 -22.05
N ASP A 3 -57.74 59.80 -21.24
CA ASP A 3 -58.71 59.79 -20.14
C ASP A 3 -60.09 60.29 -20.57
N TYR A 4 -61.02 59.35 -20.76
CA TYR A 4 -62.37 59.65 -21.26
C TYR A 4 -63.20 60.54 -20.31
N PHE A 5 -62.96 60.52 -18.99
CA PHE A 5 -63.68 61.41 -18.05
C PHE A 5 -63.25 62.86 -18.25
N THR A 6 -61.95 63.06 -18.44
CA THR A 6 -61.37 64.38 -18.72
C THR A 6 -61.82 64.91 -20.10
N GLN A 7 -61.99 64.05 -21.11
CA GLN A 7 -62.50 64.46 -22.44
C GLN A 7 -63.96 64.93 -22.43
N LEU A 8 -64.80 64.40 -21.54
CA LEU A 8 -66.17 64.87 -21.33
C LEU A 8 -66.27 65.97 -20.27
N GLU A 9 -65.15 66.45 -19.73
CA GLU A 9 -65.09 67.46 -18.66
C GLU A 9 -65.98 67.09 -17.44
N VAL A 10 -66.02 65.80 -17.08
CA VAL A 10 -66.83 65.27 -15.95
C VAL A 10 -65.97 64.55 -14.93
N ASP A 11 -66.43 64.55 -13.67
CA ASP A 11 -65.78 63.81 -12.59
C ASP A 11 -65.90 62.28 -12.79
N ARG A 12 -64.95 61.51 -12.26
CA ARG A 12 -64.95 60.04 -12.32
C ARG A 12 -66.20 59.44 -11.65
N ASN A 13 -66.78 60.14 -10.68
CA ASN A 13 -68.00 59.78 -9.97
C ASN A 13 -69.27 60.37 -10.59
N ALA A 14 -69.20 61.00 -11.78
CA ALA A 14 -70.38 61.63 -12.38
C ALA A 14 -71.46 60.59 -12.74
N ASP A 15 -72.71 60.88 -12.37
CA ASP A 15 -73.86 60.04 -12.74
C ASP A 15 -74.15 60.13 -14.25
N GLU A 16 -74.88 59.14 -14.77
CA GLU A 16 -75.21 59.04 -16.21
C GLU A 16 -75.93 60.29 -16.74
N SER A 17 -76.76 60.92 -15.90
CA SER A 17 -77.46 62.16 -16.24
C SER A 17 -76.50 63.35 -16.43
N THR A 18 -75.42 63.40 -15.65
CA THR A 18 -74.38 64.43 -15.72
C THR A 18 -73.48 64.24 -16.95
N ILE A 19 -73.13 62.99 -17.26
CA ILE A 19 -72.36 62.62 -18.46
C ILE A 19 -73.13 63.01 -19.73
N LYS A 20 -74.43 62.70 -19.79
CA LYS A 20 -75.30 63.05 -20.92
C LYS A 20 -75.50 64.56 -21.09
N LYS A 21 -75.58 65.31 -19.98
CA LYS A 21 -75.65 66.78 -19.99
C LYS A 21 -74.34 67.40 -20.51
N SER A 22 -73.19 66.93 -20.04
CA SER A 22 -71.89 67.44 -20.48
C SER A 22 -71.63 67.14 -21.96
N TYR A 23 -71.94 65.94 -22.41
CA TYR A 23 -71.85 65.55 -23.82
C TYR A 23 -72.64 66.49 -24.74
N ARG A 24 -73.91 66.77 -24.42
CA ARG A 24 -74.74 67.70 -25.19
C ARG A 24 -74.15 69.11 -25.24
N LYS A 25 -73.62 69.60 -24.12
CA LYS A 25 -72.97 70.92 -24.01
C LYS A 25 -71.71 70.99 -24.89
N LEU A 26 -70.89 69.95 -24.88
CA LEU A 26 -69.64 69.89 -25.63
C LEU A 26 -69.86 69.71 -27.14
N VAL A 27 -70.84 68.89 -27.54
CA VAL A 27 -71.21 68.74 -28.97
C VAL A 27 -71.75 70.05 -29.54
N LEU A 28 -72.58 70.79 -28.79
CA LEU A 28 -73.06 72.12 -29.21
C LEU A 28 -71.93 73.15 -29.30
N LYS A 29 -70.94 73.08 -28.40
CA LYS A 29 -69.78 73.99 -28.37
C LYS A 29 -68.85 73.77 -29.57
N TYR A 30 -68.65 72.51 -29.96
CA TYR A 30 -67.75 72.13 -31.04
C TYR A 30 -68.46 71.78 -32.35
N HIS A 31 -69.74 72.12 -32.52
CA HIS A 31 -70.48 71.85 -33.76
C HIS A 31 -69.86 72.58 -34.97
N PRO A 32 -69.69 71.93 -36.13
CA PRO A 32 -69.08 72.55 -37.31
C PRO A 32 -69.85 73.80 -37.78
N ASP A 33 -71.18 73.80 -37.67
CA ASP A 33 -72.01 74.97 -38.04
C ASP A 33 -71.82 76.19 -37.11
N LYS A 34 -71.31 76.00 -35.88
CA LYS A 34 -71.04 77.08 -34.93
C LYS A 34 -69.56 77.50 -34.90
N ASN A 35 -68.69 76.75 -35.58
CA ASN A 35 -67.26 77.02 -35.68
C ASN A 35 -66.82 76.93 -37.17
N PRO A 36 -67.33 77.82 -38.05
CA PRO A 36 -67.05 77.76 -39.48
C PRO A 36 -65.58 78.04 -39.83
N ASP A 37 -64.87 78.80 -38.99
CA ASP A 37 -63.47 79.20 -39.23
C ASP A 37 -62.44 78.12 -38.86
N ASP A 38 -62.82 77.11 -38.06
CA ASP A 38 -61.91 76.07 -37.54
C ASP A 38 -62.56 74.69 -37.55
N ARG A 39 -63.08 74.32 -38.72
CA ARG A 39 -63.94 73.15 -38.92
C ARG A 39 -63.22 71.82 -38.64
N GLU A 40 -61.96 71.68 -39.05
CA GLU A 40 -61.20 70.44 -38.85
C GLU A 40 -60.90 70.16 -37.36
N ALA A 41 -60.56 71.19 -36.59
CA ALA A 41 -60.30 71.05 -35.16
C ALA A 41 -61.59 70.74 -34.38
N ALA A 42 -62.71 71.35 -34.78
CA ALA A 42 -64.03 71.09 -34.26
C ALA A 42 -64.48 69.63 -34.52
N GLU A 43 -64.31 69.14 -35.74
CA GLU A 43 -64.62 67.75 -36.12
C GLU A 43 -63.77 66.72 -35.35
N LYS A 44 -62.48 66.99 -35.16
CA LYS A 44 -61.60 66.12 -34.38
C LYS A 44 -62.04 66.04 -32.91
N LYS A 45 -62.33 67.19 -32.28
CA LYS A 45 -62.81 67.23 -30.89
C LYS A 45 -64.16 66.55 -30.73
N ILE A 46 -65.09 66.74 -31.67
CA ILE A 46 -66.37 66.02 -31.65
C ILE A 46 -66.16 64.51 -31.71
N ARG A 47 -65.22 64.03 -32.55
CA ARG A 47 -64.93 62.60 -32.66
C ARG A 47 -64.44 62.02 -31.32
N GLU A 48 -63.56 62.74 -30.64
CA GLU A 48 -63.05 62.39 -29.31
C GLU A 48 -64.16 62.41 -28.25
N ILE A 49 -65.01 63.44 -28.25
CA ILE A 49 -66.17 63.57 -27.35
C ILE A 49 -67.17 62.42 -27.56
N ASN A 50 -67.44 62.05 -28.81
CA ASN A 50 -68.31 60.92 -29.15
C ASN A 50 -67.74 59.59 -28.66
N GLN A 51 -66.44 59.38 -28.85
CA GLN A 51 -65.77 58.16 -28.39
C GLN A 51 -65.78 58.03 -26.87
N ALA A 52 -65.53 59.14 -26.16
CA ALA A 52 -65.62 59.18 -24.70
C ALA A 52 -67.06 58.93 -24.21
N TYR A 53 -68.05 59.50 -24.88
CA TYR A 53 -69.47 59.29 -24.54
C TYR A 53 -69.91 57.85 -24.76
N GLU A 54 -69.50 57.20 -25.86
CA GLU A 54 -69.87 55.81 -26.15
C GLU A 54 -69.38 54.82 -25.06
N ILE A 55 -68.20 55.10 -24.48
CA ILE A 55 -67.61 54.25 -23.44
C ILE A 55 -68.22 54.58 -22.07
N LEU A 56 -68.42 55.87 -21.75
CA LEU A 56 -68.87 56.30 -20.43
C LEU A 56 -70.39 56.28 -20.25
N SER A 57 -71.19 56.30 -21.32
CA SER A 57 -72.65 56.24 -21.25
C SER A 57 -73.17 54.83 -20.98
N ASN A 58 -72.42 53.79 -21.37
CA ASN A 58 -72.81 52.40 -21.13
C ASN A 58 -72.23 51.92 -19.79
N PRO A 59 -73.05 51.49 -18.81
CA PRO A 59 -72.57 51.12 -17.48
C PRO A 59 -71.59 49.95 -17.50
N ALA A 60 -71.75 48.97 -18.41
CA ALA A 60 -70.84 47.84 -18.52
C ALA A 60 -69.48 48.24 -19.11
N LYS A 61 -69.47 49.08 -20.17
CA LYS A 61 -68.22 49.60 -20.76
C LYS A 61 -67.49 50.55 -19.81
N ARG A 62 -68.23 51.37 -19.05
CA ARG A 62 -67.70 52.25 -18.01
C ARG A 62 -67.07 51.45 -16.86
N ALA A 63 -67.73 50.41 -16.38
CA ALA A 63 -67.19 49.55 -15.32
C ALA A 63 -65.90 48.85 -15.75
N ALA A 64 -65.84 48.34 -16.99
CA ALA A 64 -64.63 47.73 -17.55
C ALA A 64 -63.47 48.74 -17.68
N TYR A 65 -63.76 49.96 -18.13
CA TYR A 65 -62.76 51.04 -18.19
C TYR A 65 -62.28 51.47 -16.80
N GLN A 66 -63.18 51.59 -15.82
CA GLN A 66 -62.84 51.90 -14.43
C GLN A 66 -62.03 50.79 -13.76
N GLN A 67 -62.31 49.51 -14.05
CA GLN A 67 -61.51 48.38 -13.57
C GLN A 67 -60.10 48.34 -14.20
N GLN A 68 -59.98 48.63 -15.50
CA GLN A 68 -58.66 48.74 -16.13
C GLN A 68 -57.86 49.93 -15.60
N ALA A 69 -58.51 51.07 -15.36
CA ALA A 69 -57.89 52.26 -14.79
C ALA A 69 -57.46 52.04 -13.33
N SER A 70 -58.30 51.40 -12.51
CA SER A 70 -57.98 51.09 -11.12
C SER A 70 -56.86 50.06 -11.00
N ALA A 71 -56.88 48.98 -11.79
CA ALA A 71 -55.82 47.97 -11.80
C ALA A 71 -54.44 48.54 -12.20
N MET A 72 -54.41 49.60 -13.02
CA MET A 72 -53.18 50.30 -13.37
C MET A 72 -52.74 51.31 -12.30
N GLU A 73 -53.66 51.99 -11.62
CA GLU A 73 -53.35 52.84 -10.44
C GLU A 73 -52.80 52.00 -9.27
N THR A 74 -53.30 50.78 -9.04
CA THR A 74 -52.78 49.85 -8.02
C THR A 74 -51.36 49.33 -8.35
N LYS A 75 -50.98 49.28 -9.64
CA LYS A 75 -49.60 48.97 -10.06
C LYS A 75 -48.64 50.17 -9.91
N ALA A 76 -49.15 51.40 -9.94
CA ALA A 76 -48.34 52.62 -9.89
C ALA A 76 -48.06 53.13 -8.45
N ARG A 77 -48.90 52.78 -7.47
CA ARG A 77 -48.69 53.08 -6.05
C ARG A 77 -48.39 51.80 -5.28
N GLY A 78 -47.11 51.49 -5.08
CA GLY A 78 -46.68 50.39 -4.21
C GLY A 78 -47.40 50.42 -2.86
N VAL A 79 -47.85 49.25 -2.41
CA VAL A 79 -48.73 49.07 -1.25
C VAL A 79 -48.03 49.51 0.04
N ARG A 80 -48.67 50.38 0.83
CA ARG A 80 -48.38 50.58 2.26
C ARG A 80 -49.43 49.85 3.09
N ILE A 81 -48.99 48.96 3.98
CA ILE A 81 -49.83 48.21 4.92
C ILE A 81 -49.83 48.95 6.27
N ASP A 82 -51.00 49.05 6.91
CA ASP A 82 -51.19 49.64 8.25
C ASP A 82 -50.62 48.71 9.33
N THR A 83 -49.62 49.20 10.08
CA THR A 83 -48.80 48.46 11.06
C THR A 83 -49.44 48.30 12.44
N SER A 84 -50.65 48.82 12.65
CA SER A 84 -51.33 48.80 13.96
C SER A 84 -51.87 47.42 14.39
N ARG A 85 -51.87 46.41 13.50
CA ARG A 85 -52.43 45.06 13.77
C ARG A 85 -51.41 43.95 14.07
N ILE A 86 -50.11 44.22 14.03
CA ILE A 86 -49.07 43.20 14.30
C ILE A 86 -48.56 43.37 15.72
N GLN A 87 -49.11 42.59 16.66
CA GLN A 87 -48.46 42.34 17.94
C GLN A 87 -47.55 41.11 17.80
N PRO A 88 -46.22 41.22 17.99
CA PRO A 88 -45.38 40.05 18.11
C PRO A 88 -45.60 39.44 19.52
N LYS A 89 -46.62 38.57 19.66
CA LYS A 89 -46.86 37.83 20.92
C LYS A 89 -45.94 36.63 21.10
N VAL A 90 -45.05 36.30 20.16
CA VAL A 90 -44.19 35.12 20.25
C VAL A 90 -42.72 35.53 20.18
N SER A 91 -41.98 35.26 21.26
CA SER A 91 -40.54 35.50 21.35
C SER A 91 -39.78 34.49 20.49
N ILE A 92 -39.27 34.91 19.33
CA ILE A 92 -38.42 34.05 18.49
C ILE A 92 -37.00 34.02 19.10
N PRO A 93 -36.41 32.83 19.34
CA PRO A 93 -35.03 32.73 19.82
C PRO A 93 -34.04 33.38 18.87
N LYS A 94 -32.97 33.98 19.41
CA LYS A 94 -31.92 34.62 18.57
C LYS A 94 -31.17 33.60 17.71
N LYS A 95 -30.98 32.39 18.24
CA LYS A 95 -30.33 31.25 17.59
C LYS A 95 -31.30 30.07 17.70
N PHE A 96 -31.68 29.47 16.59
CA PHE A 96 -32.68 28.41 16.55
C PHE A 96 -32.38 27.39 15.45
N MET A 97 -33.09 26.27 15.52
CA MET A 97 -33.10 25.22 14.50
C MET A 97 -34.49 25.18 13.85
N LEU A 98 -34.55 25.00 12.53
CA LEU A 98 -35.84 24.80 11.83
C LEU A 98 -36.19 23.32 11.82
N CYS A 99 -37.32 22.98 12.42
CA CYS A 99 -37.90 21.64 12.42
C CYS A 99 -39.22 21.66 11.65
N PRO A 100 -39.42 20.83 10.59
CA PRO A 100 -40.70 20.74 9.90
C PRO A 100 -41.74 20.06 10.77
N MET A 101 -42.97 20.59 10.78
CA MET A 101 -44.10 19.97 11.47
C MET A 101 -44.29 18.51 11.05
N GLY A 102 -44.49 17.62 12.02
CA GLY A 102 -44.63 16.17 11.80
C GLY A 102 -43.30 15.40 11.71
N HIS A 103 -42.15 16.08 11.72
CA HIS A 103 -40.83 15.44 11.69
C HIS A 103 -39.91 16.03 12.78
N PRO A 104 -40.16 15.72 14.06
CA PRO A 104 -39.47 16.33 15.20
C PRO A 104 -37.94 16.13 15.20
N ASP A 105 -37.48 15.05 14.57
CA ASP A 105 -36.06 14.68 14.54
C ASP A 105 -35.33 15.22 13.30
N LYS A 106 -36.01 15.93 12.39
CA LYS A 106 -35.42 16.49 11.17
C LYS A 106 -35.14 17.97 11.32
N PHE A 107 -33.94 18.38 10.92
CA PHE A 107 -33.48 19.76 10.98
C PHE A 107 -32.93 20.21 9.64
N LEU A 108 -33.25 21.45 9.24
CA LEU A 108 -32.62 22.07 8.07
C LEU A 108 -31.13 22.23 8.36
N ARG A 109 -30.26 21.74 7.48
CA ARG A 109 -28.80 21.82 7.62
C ARG A 109 -28.13 22.47 6.42
N SER A 110 -27.12 23.29 6.70
CA SER A 110 -26.17 23.79 5.71
C SER A 110 -25.18 22.69 5.32
N LEU A 111 -25.17 22.31 4.04
CA LEU A 111 -24.24 21.33 3.46
C LEU A 111 -23.25 22.01 2.52
N SER A 112 -22.26 21.25 2.02
CA SER A 112 -21.27 21.78 1.09
C SER A 112 -21.80 22.13 -0.30
N ASN A 113 -22.95 21.55 -0.66
CA ASN A 113 -23.57 21.63 -1.98
C ASN A 113 -25.00 22.16 -1.93
N GLY A 114 -25.47 22.67 -0.79
CA GLY A 114 -26.84 23.19 -0.66
C GLY A 114 -27.39 23.10 0.75
N LEU A 115 -28.71 22.97 0.84
CA LEU A 115 -29.46 22.83 2.08
C LEU A 115 -30.31 21.55 2.00
N ALA A 116 -30.43 20.83 3.11
CA ALA A 116 -31.31 19.66 3.19
C ALA A 116 -31.82 19.45 4.62
N PHE A 117 -32.97 18.82 4.77
CA PHE A 117 -33.47 18.35 6.06
C PHE A 117 -32.93 16.96 6.36
N HIS A 118 -32.19 16.83 7.46
CA HIS A 118 -31.66 15.54 7.92
C HIS A 118 -32.06 15.29 9.36
N SER A 119 -32.30 14.03 9.69
CA SER A 119 -32.19 13.53 11.06
C SER A 119 -30.74 13.21 11.41
N ARG A 120 -30.47 12.96 12.69
CA ARG A 120 -29.17 12.46 13.13
C ARG A 120 -28.83 11.10 12.53
N GLU A 121 -29.85 10.26 12.32
CA GLU A 121 -29.71 8.91 11.78
C GLU A 121 -29.41 8.91 10.28
N ASP A 122 -29.89 9.94 9.57
CA ASP A 122 -29.64 10.12 8.14
C ASP A 122 -28.14 10.37 7.83
N VAL A 123 -27.34 10.79 8.82
CA VAL A 123 -25.93 11.20 8.63
C VAL A 123 -25.02 10.70 9.78
N PRO A 124 -24.74 9.38 9.85
CA PRO A 124 -24.01 8.77 10.97
C PRO A 124 -22.53 9.19 11.07
N GLU A 125 -21.97 9.74 9.99
CA GLU A 125 -20.56 10.16 9.92
C GLU A 125 -20.29 11.49 10.63
N VAL A 126 -21.34 12.28 10.90
CA VAL A 126 -21.21 13.63 11.47
C VAL A 126 -21.53 13.59 12.97
N GLY A 127 -20.60 14.02 13.80
CA GLY A 127 -20.78 14.07 15.26
C GLY A 127 -21.85 15.08 15.70
N PHE A 128 -22.36 14.94 16.92
CA PHE A 128 -23.43 15.78 17.50
C PHE A 128 -23.19 17.29 17.31
N ASP A 129 -22.03 17.79 17.74
CA ASP A 129 -21.75 19.23 17.71
C ASP A 129 -21.69 19.74 16.26
N GLU A 130 -21.06 19.00 15.34
CA GLU A 130 -20.98 19.38 13.93
C GLU A 130 -22.36 19.34 13.26
N PHE A 131 -23.18 18.35 13.59
CA PHE A 131 -24.54 18.21 13.08
C PHE A 131 -25.39 19.43 13.44
N PHE A 132 -25.47 19.77 14.74
CA PHE A 132 -26.33 20.83 15.22
C PHE A 132 -25.78 22.23 14.92
N GLN A 133 -24.46 22.43 14.87
CA GLN A 133 -23.91 23.71 14.39
C GLN A 133 -24.24 23.95 12.91
N ALA A 134 -24.28 22.91 12.08
CA ALA A 134 -24.76 23.02 10.69
C ALA A 134 -26.28 23.26 10.58
N ALA A 135 -27.05 22.94 11.62
CA ALA A 135 -28.49 23.16 11.73
C ALA A 135 -28.87 24.50 12.39
N LYS A 136 -27.88 25.35 12.72
CA LYS A 136 -28.06 26.55 13.52
C LYS A 136 -28.30 27.78 12.64
N PHE A 137 -29.46 28.40 12.82
CA PHE A 137 -29.90 29.59 12.09
C PHE A 137 -30.20 30.76 13.04
N SER A 138 -30.26 31.95 12.44
CA SER A 138 -30.69 33.17 13.11
C SER A 138 -31.51 34.03 12.16
N LEU A 139 -32.40 34.85 12.73
CA LEU A 139 -33.15 35.86 11.96
C LEU A 139 -32.44 37.20 12.04
N TRP A 140 -32.23 37.83 10.88
CA TRP A 140 -31.77 39.20 10.79
C TRP A 140 -32.86 40.11 10.26
N TRP A 141 -33.44 40.93 11.14
CA TRP A 141 -34.54 41.84 10.80
C TRP A 141 -34.05 43.03 9.98
N VAL A 142 -34.75 43.34 8.88
CA VAL A 142 -34.40 44.44 7.97
C VAL A 142 -34.95 45.75 8.55
N LYS A 143 -34.07 46.70 8.84
CA LYS A 143 -34.37 47.86 9.72
C LYS A 143 -35.29 48.95 9.13
N HIS A 144 -35.78 48.88 7.89
CA HIS A 144 -36.41 50.06 7.27
C HIS A 144 -37.62 49.87 6.35
N GLU A 145 -38.13 48.66 6.08
CA GLU A 145 -39.06 48.51 4.94
C GLU A 145 -40.37 47.75 5.11
N LEU A 146 -40.60 46.92 6.15
CA LEU A 146 -41.92 46.33 6.47
C LEU A 146 -41.86 45.64 7.85
N THR A 147 -42.97 45.54 8.57
CA THR A 147 -43.10 44.69 9.77
C THR A 147 -42.96 43.21 9.38
N ASN A 148 -42.11 42.45 10.10
CA ASN A 148 -41.86 41.01 9.94
C ASN A 148 -40.97 40.54 8.75
N MET A 149 -40.36 41.46 7.99
CA MET A 149 -39.37 41.07 6.98
C MET A 149 -37.99 40.80 7.61
N CYS A 150 -37.43 39.64 7.32
CA CYS A 150 -36.13 39.21 7.84
C CYS A 150 -35.30 38.46 6.78
N ARG A 151 -34.08 38.11 7.16
CA ARG A 151 -33.23 37.17 6.44
C ARG A 151 -32.90 35.99 7.34
N LEU A 152 -33.06 34.78 6.80
CA LEU A 152 -32.58 33.55 7.43
C LEU A 152 -31.08 33.42 7.17
N ARG A 153 -30.29 33.40 8.24
CA ARG A 153 -28.82 33.38 8.19
C ARG A 153 -28.24 32.16 8.89
N VAL A 154 -27.28 31.53 8.24
CA VAL A 154 -26.49 30.42 8.82
C VAL A 154 -25.54 30.97 9.89
N HIS A 155 -25.59 30.38 11.08
CA HIS A 155 -24.83 30.82 12.24
C HIS A 155 -23.81 29.75 12.65
N ALA A 156 -22.66 29.68 11.99
CA ALA A 156 -21.63 28.68 12.25
C ALA A 156 -20.42 29.30 12.98
N GLU A 157 -20.33 29.17 14.31
CA GLU A 157 -19.21 29.72 15.10
C GLU A 157 -17.89 28.94 14.90
N HIS A 158 -17.93 27.70 14.39
CA HIS A 158 -16.77 26.81 14.20
C HIS A 158 -16.79 26.15 12.81
N ALA A 159 -16.72 26.96 11.75
CA ALA A 159 -16.61 26.43 10.40
C ALA A 159 -15.19 25.91 10.11
N ASN A 160 -15.12 24.78 9.42
CA ASN A 160 -13.89 24.26 8.80
C ASN A 160 -13.19 25.40 8.02
N PRO A 161 -11.89 25.69 8.25
CA PRO A 161 -11.20 26.85 7.66
C PRO A 161 -11.20 26.88 6.12
N ASN A 162 -11.53 25.77 5.47
CA ASN A 162 -11.66 25.67 4.02
C ASN A 162 -13.06 26.02 3.47
N ARG A 163 -14.07 26.29 4.31
CA ARG A 163 -15.47 26.52 3.87
C ARG A 163 -16.21 27.52 4.77
N ALA A 164 -16.26 28.79 4.35
CA ALA A 164 -16.87 29.88 5.10
C ALA A 164 -18.36 30.09 4.72
N TRP A 165 -19.27 29.35 5.34
CA TRP A 165 -20.74 29.54 5.17
C TRP A 165 -21.35 30.50 6.21
N GLU A 166 -20.58 30.84 7.25
CA GLU A 166 -21.01 31.73 8.32
C GLU A 166 -21.40 33.10 7.75
N GLY A 167 -22.60 33.58 8.11
CA GLY A 167 -23.08 34.87 7.64
C GLY A 167 -23.76 34.85 6.26
N MET A 168 -23.81 33.72 5.56
CA MET A 168 -24.59 33.58 4.32
C MET A 168 -26.09 33.61 4.60
N ASN A 169 -26.86 34.13 3.64
CA ASN A 169 -28.32 34.17 3.70
C ASN A 169 -28.92 33.06 2.83
N LEU A 170 -30.07 32.53 3.26
CA LEU A 170 -30.94 31.76 2.36
C LEU A 170 -31.43 32.67 1.22
N SER A 171 -31.36 32.17 0.00
CA SER A 171 -31.82 32.85 -1.21
C SER A 171 -32.45 31.88 -2.18
N PHE A 172 -33.39 32.38 -2.99
CA PHE A 172 -34.17 31.58 -3.92
C PHE A 172 -34.40 32.38 -5.20
N GLY A 173 -34.01 31.82 -6.35
CA GLY A 173 -34.14 32.48 -7.64
C GLY A 173 -35.53 32.26 -8.24
N LEU A 174 -36.52 33.04 -7.78
CA LEU A 174 -37.86 32.98 -8.35
C LEU A 174 -37.95 33.89 -9.58
N SER A 175 -38.33 33.31 -10.71
CA SER A 175 -38.83 34.03 -11.89
C SER A 175 -40.36 34.02 -11.85
N PRO A 176 -41.07 35.07 -12.30
CA PRO A 176 -42.54 35.08 -12.35
C PRO A 176 -43.16 33.93 -13.17
N THR A 177 -42.35 33.19 -13.94
CA THR A 177 -42.78 32.03 -14.75
C THR A 177 -42.55 30.66 -14.09
N VAL A 178 -41.86 30.59 -12.96
CA VAL A 178 -41.45 29.33 -12.34
C VAL A 178 -42.28 29.09 -11.07
N SER A 179 -42.91 27.92 -10.96
CA SER A 179 -43.77 27.55 -9.83
C SER A 179 -42.97 27.12 -8.58
N SER A 180 -41.74 26.65 -8.75
CA SER A 180 -40.90 26.21 -7.63
C SER A 180 -39.40 26.37 -7.91
N SER A 181 -38.60 26.74 -6.89
CA SER A 181 -37.16 26.96 -6.99
C SER A 181 -36.41 26.32 -5.83
N GLU A 182 -35.26 25.71 -6.15
CA GLU A 182 -34.29 25.26 -5.14
C GLU A 182 -33.79 26.44 -4.29
N VAL A 183 -33.52 26.16 -3.02
CA VAL A 183 -33.04 27.13 -2.04
C VAL A 183 -31.53 27.02 -1.91
N MET A 184 -30.82 28.13 -2.07
CA MET A 184 -29.36 28.18 -2.05
C MET A 184 -28.83 29.19 -1.02
N LEU A 185 -27.58 29.00 -0.58
CA LEU A 185 -26.88 29.95 0.28
C LEU A 185 -26.12 30.99 -0.55
N THR A 186 -26.26 32.28 -0.21
CA THR A 186 -25.60 33.38 -0.91
C THR A 186 -24.90 34.38 0.04
N PRO A 187 -23.83 35.05 -0.42
CA PRO A 187 -23.18 36.12 0.34
C PRO A 187 -24.11 37.33 0.58
N VAL A 188 -23.85 38.06 1.66
CA VAL A 188 -24.70 39.16 2.17
C VAL A 188 -24.94 40.29 1.16
N GLU A 189 -24.03 40.49 0.21
CA GLU A 189 -24.03 41.62 -0.73
C GLU A 189 -24.98 41.43 -1.93
N ASN A 190 -25.41 40.19 -2.23
CA ASN A 190 -26.27 39.86 -3.38
C ASN A 190 -27.66 39.42 -2.90
N ALA A 191 -28.63 40.33 -2.74
CA ALA A 191 -29.78 39.98 -1.88
C ALA A 191 -31.11 40.72 -2.13
N HIS A 192 -31.56 40.84 -3.38
CA HIS A 192 -33.00 41.08 -3.61
C HIS A 192 -33.82 39.78 -3.40
N CYS A 193 -33.23 38.60 -3.58
CA CYS A 193 -33.96 37.32 -3.54
C CYS A 193 -33.76 36.52 -2.24
N SER A 194 -33.35 37.17 -1.14
CA SER A 194 -33.06 36.52 0.15
C SER A 194 -33.95 37.01 1.30
N ASN A 195 -34.86 37.94 1.03
CA ASN A 195 -35.75 38.50 2.04
C ASN A 195 -36.97 37.59 2.17
N VAL A 196 -37.30 37.25 3.41
CA VAL A 196 -38.41 36.36 3.77
C VAL A 196 -39.26 37.07 4.80
N VAL A 197 -40.58 36.86 4.75
CA VAL A 197 -41.53 37.29 5.77
C VAL A 197 -41.84 36.09 6.65
N VAL A 198 -41.69 36.27 7.96
CA VAL A 198 -42.08 35.24 8.93
C VAL A 198 -43.50 35.51 9.38
N VAL A 199 -44.36 34.50 9.24
CA VAL A 199 -45.77 34.57 9.59
C VAL A 199 -46.08 33.45 10.58
N ALA A 200 -46.95 33.70 11.57
CA ALA A 200 -47.45 32.63 12.43
C ALA A 200 -48.29 31.65 11.59
N SER A 201 -48.17 30.36 11.87
CA SER A 201 -48.99 29.36 11.19
C SER A 201 -50.48 29.55 11.53
N PRO A 202 -51.39 29.56 10.54
CA PRO A 202 -52.83 29.53 10.77
C PRO A 202 -53.31 28.14 11.23
N ASP A 203 -52.57 27.07 10.94
CA ASP A 203 -53.00 25.69 11.17
C ASP A 203 -52.48 25.13 12.50
N PHE A 204 -51.34 25.64 13.00
CA PHE A 204 -50.69 25.12 14.20
C PHE A 204 -50.23 26.24 15.15
N GLU A 205 -50.69 26.22 16.39
CA GLU A 205 -50.27 27.19 17.41
C GLU A 205 -48.76 27.06 17.71
N GLY A 206 -48.03 28.18 17.70
CA GLY A 206 -46.59 28.22 17.95
C GLY A 206 -45.69 27.85 16.77
N ALA A 207 -46.25 27.41 15.63
CA ALA A 207 -45.51 27.17 14.40
C ALA A 207 -45.42 28.43 13.51
N PHE A 208 -44.49 28.42 12.55
CA PHE A 208 -44.21 29.54 11.66
C PHE A 208 -44.13 29.11 10.20
N ARG A 209 -44.48 30.04 9.30
CA ARG A 209 -44.29 29.96 7.85
C ARG A 209 -43.32 31.02 7.38
N PHE A 210 -42.60 30.69 6.33
CA PHE A 210 -41.59 31.55 5.70
C PHE A 210 -42.03 31.83 4.26
N GLU A 211 -42.39 33.08 3.97
CA GLU A 211 -42.88 33.53 2.67
C GLU A 211 -41.86 34.43 1.96
N ALA A 212 -41.69 34.31 0.66
CA ALA A 212 -40.82 35.18 -0.12
C ALA A 212 -41.29 36.65 -0.10
N ALA A 213 -40.44 37.59 0.35
CA ALA A 213 -40.85 38.98 0.55
C ALA A 213 -41.27 39.73 -0.73
N TYR A 214 -40.70 39.36 -1.89
CA TYR A 214 -40.98 39.99 -3.18
C TYR A 214 -41.90 39.14 -4.09
N TYR A 215 -42.24 37.92 -3.67
CA TYR A 215 -43.06 36.98 -4.44
C TYR A 215 -44.12 36.36 -3.54
N ALA A 216 -45.17 37.14 -3.27
CA ALA A 216 -46.27 36.72 -2.41
C ALA A 216 -46.86 35.37 -2.85
N GLY A 217 -47.22 34.54 -1.88
CA GLY A 217 -47.74 33.19 -2.09
C GLY A 217 -46.69 32.10 -2.33
N HIS A 218 -45.38 32.43 -2.34
CA HIS A 218 -44.31 31.41 -2.39
C HIS A 218 -43.77 31.15 -0.98
N PHE A 219 -43.87 29.90 -0.54
CA PHE A 219 -43.49 29.47 0.81
C PHE A 219 -42.32 28.49 0.78
N LEU A 220 -41.51 28.53 1.83
CA LEU A 220 -40.50 27.51 2.09
C LEU A 220 -41.21 26.22 2.45
N GLU A 221 -40.91 25.14 1.76
CA GLU A 221 -41.48 23.82 2.00
C GLU A 221 -40.40 22.75 2.16
N PHE A 222 -40.66 21.81 3.06
CA PHE A 222 -39.95 20.54 3.19
C PHE A 222 -40.65 19.48 2.32
N MET A 223 -39.87 18.89 1.42
CA MET A 223 -40.27 17.77 0.57
C MET A 223 -39.54 16.49 1.01
N PRO A 224 -40.24 15.49 1.55
CA PRO A 224 -39.62 14.23 1.95
C PRO A 224 -38.93 13.52 0.75
N PRO A 225 -37.77 12.86 0.96
CA PRO A 225 -37.18 12.58 2.27
C PRO A 225 -36.34 13.71 2.89
N MET A 226 -35.77 14.64 2.10
CA MET A 226 -34.74 15.59 2.59
C MET A 226 -34.73 16.96 1.86
N GLN A 227 -35.55 17.16 0.84
CA GLN A 227 -35.46 18.30 -0.06
C GLN A 227 -36.08 19.56 0.56
N VAL A 228 -35.52 20.73 0.20
CA VAL A 228 -36.03 22.04 0.58
C VAL A 228 -36.26 22.88 -0.67
N GLN A 229 -37.45 23.45 -0.80
CA GLN A 229 -37.83 24.22 -1.97
C GLN A 229 -38.69 25.43 -1.59
N MET A 230 -38.66 26.46 -2.43
CA MET A 230 -39.61 27.57 -2.38
C MET A 230 -40.67 27.35 -3.46
N THR A 231 -41.94 27.22 -3.10
CA THR A 231 -43.04 26.89 -4.03
C THR A 231 -44.30 27.71 -3.77
N ASN A 232 -45.09 27.96 -4.81
CA ASN A 232 -46.43 28.57 -4.72
C ASN A 232 -47.58 27.56 -4.80
N HIS A 233 -47.26 26.28 -4.97
CA HIS A 233 -48.21 25.18 -5.00
C HIS A 233 -47.97 24.26 -3.81
N HIS A 234 -48.94 24.24 -2.90
CA HIS A 234 -48.97 23.33 -1.78
C HIS A 234 -49.68 22.04 -2.20
N MET A 235 -48.97 20.91 -2.14
CA MET A 235 -49.54 19.58 -2.38
C MET A 235 -49.92 18.99 -1.03
N GLU A 236 -51.18 19.18 -0.63
CA GLU A 236 -51.72 18.67 0.65
C GLU A 236 -51.39 17.18 0.83
N GLY A 237 -50.78 16.84 1.97
CA GLY A 237 -50.43 15.46 2.34
C GLY A 237 -49.04 14.97 1.93
N THR A 238 -48.28 15.72 1.12
CA THR A 238 -46.92 15.29 0.68
C THR A 238 -45.80 16.26 1.08
N THR A 239 -46.10 17.52 1.38
CA THR A 239 -45.10 18.54 1.75
C THR A 239 -45.45 19.23 3.06
N VAL A 240 -44.45 19.79 3.73
CA VAL A 240 -44.61 20.52 5.00
C VAL A 240 -44.17 21.96 4.85
N ARG A 241 -45.10 22.89 5.07
CA ARG A 241 -44.88 24.35 4.97
C ARG A 241 -44.73 25.06 6.32
N ASP A 242 -45.08 24.36 7.39
CA ASP A 242 -45.10 24.86 8.76
C ASP A 242 -43.89 24.34 9.55
N PHE A 243 -43.22 25.22 10.28
CA PHE A 243 -41.99 24.90 10.99
C PHE A 243 -42.05 25.33 12.46
N ILE A 244 -41.47 24.51 13.33
CA ILE A 244 -41.17 24.87 14.71
C ILE A 244 -39.77 25.47 14.76
N LEU A 245 -39.66 26.63 15.42
CA LEU A 245 -38.37 27.27 15.69
C LEU A 245 -37.89 26.84 17.07
N MET A 246 -37.06 25.81 17.13
CA MET A 246 -36.53 25.31 18.40
C MET A 246 -35.33 26.16 18.83
N ASP A 247 -35.32 26.63 20.08
CA ASP A 247 -34.13 27.31 20.64
C ASP A 247 -32.91 26.40 20.51
N PHE A 248 -31.80 26.95 20.03
CA PHE A 248 -30.57 26.18 19.84
C PHE A 248 -30.07 25.56 21.16
N GLY A 249 -30.33 26.17 22.31
CA GLY A 249 -29.96 25.61 23.63
C GLY A 249 -30.64 24.27 23.95
N VAL A 250 -31.73 23.94 23.26
CA VAL A 250 -32.48 22.69 23.43
C VAL A 250 -31.84 21.53 22.65
N CYS A 251 -30.85 21.79 21.79
CA CYS A 251 -30.16 20.73 21.02
C CYS A 251 -29.55 19.64 21.93
N GLU A 252 -29.13 20.00 23.14
CA GLU A 252 -28.56 19.08 24.13
C GLU A 252 -29.50 17.92 24.49
N MET A 253 -30.81 18.06 24.33
CA MET A 253 -31.77 16.97 24.55
C MET A 253 -31.62 15.81 23.54
N PHE A 254 -30.97 16.06 22.40
CA PHE A 254 -30.72 15.06 21.37
C PHE A 254 -29.35 14.39 21.51
N ARG A 255 -28.57 14.70 22.55
CA ARG A 255 -27.25 14.09 22.79
C ARG A 255 -27.45 12.67 23.32
N THR A 256 -26.71 11.70 22.79
CA THR A 256 -26.78 10.31 23.29
C THR A 256 -25.91 10.14 24.54
N LEU A 257 -26.18 9.09 25.31
CA LEU A 257 -25.38 8.81 26.51
C LEU A 257 -23.91 8.50 26.16
N ASP A 258 -23.66 7.76 25.08
CA ASP A 258 -22.29 7.50 24.58
C ASP A 258 -21.53 8.79 24.24
N GLU A 259 -22.20 9.81 23.70
CA GLU A 259 -21.59 11.11 23.39
C GLU A 259 -21.17 11.92 24.62
N VAL A 260 -21.74 11.58 25.78
CA VAL A 260 -21.32 12.12 27.07
C VAL A 260 -20.26 11.24 27.72
N LEU A 261 -20.45 9.92 27.71
CA LEU A 261 -19.58 8.98 28.42
C LEU A 261 -18.23 8.78 27.73
N ILE A 262 -18.17 8.64 26.41
CA ILE A 262 -16.92 8.37 25.68
C ILE A 262 -15.88 9.47 25.91
N PRO A 263 -16.18 10.77 25.76
CA PRO A 263 -15.20 11.83 26.01
C PRO A 263 -14.77 11.89 27.48
N VAL A 264 -15.68 11.64 28.41
CA VAL A 264 -15.39 11.67 29.86
C VAL A 264 -14.49 10.51 30.25
N VAL A 265 -14.81 9.29 29.80
CA VAL A 265 -13.98 8.11 30.08
C VAL A 265 -12.61 8.26 29.41
N SER A 266 -12.55 8.77 28.18
CA SER A 266 -11.28 9.05 27.49
C SER A 266 -10.44 10.11 28.23
N PHE A 267 -11.07 11.15 28.77
CA PHE A 267 -10.41 12.16 29.60
C PHE A 267 -9.83 11.57 30.90
N MET A 268 -10.46 10.53 31.43
CA MET A 268 -10.00 9.79 32.62
C MET A 268 -9.01 8.66 32.30
N ASP A 269 -8.36 8.70 31.12
CA ASP A 269 -7.46 7.66 30.59
C ASP A 269 -8.12 6.27 30.47
N GLY A 270 -9.44 6.25 30.34
CA GLY A 270 -10.25 5.06 30.27
C GLY A 270 -10.16 4.28 28.96
N THR A 271 -9.28 4.68 28.04
CA THR A 271 -8.93 3.91 26.84
C THR A 271 -7.85 2.88 27.12
N ASN A 272 -6.90 3.22 28.00
CA ASN A 272 -5.79 2.33 28.38
C ASN A 272 -6.05 1.68 29.73
N ASN A 273 -6.71 2.39 30.64
CA ASN A 273 -6.93 2.00 32.02
C ASN A 273 -8.42 1.85 32.35
N TYR A 274 -8.69 1.14 33.43
CA TYR A 274 -10.03 0.97 33.95
C TYR A 274 -10.43 2.17 34.83
N VAL A 275 -11.62 2.74 34.59
CA VAL A 275 -12.17 3.90 35.31
C VAL A 275 -13.24 3.43 36.30
N LYS A 276 -13.19 3.94 37.54
CA LYS A 276 -14.21 3.67 38.56
C LYS A 276 -15.53 4.35 38.21
N LEU A 277 -16.64 3.59 38.27
CA LEU A 277 -17.98 4.13 38.03
C LEU A 277 -18.35 5.26 38.98
N ALA A 278 -17.94 5.19 40.25
CA ALA A 278 -18.16 6.28 41.21
C ALA A 278 -17.54 7.61 40.72
N SER A 279 -16.35 7.56 40.15
CA SER A 279 -15.66 8.74 39.61
C SER A 279 -16.32 9.26 38.32
N LEU A 280 -16.84 8.35 37.49
CA LEU A 280 -17.59 8.71 36.27
C LEU A 280 -18.91 9.43 36.60
N ARG A 281 -19.63 8.95 37.62
CA ARG A 281 -20.88 9.56 38.13
C ARG A 281 -20.68 10.94 38.72
N GLU A 282 -19.53 11.15 39.36
CA GLU A 282 -19.15 12.44 39.95
C GLU A 282 -18.72 13.48 38.91
N HIS A 283 -18.43 13.06 37.67
CA HIS A 283 -17.96 13.96 36.64
C HIS A 283 -19.03 14.99 36.24
N ARG A 284 -18.62 16.27 36.18
CA ARG A 284 -19.52 17.42 35.94
C ARG A 284 -20.41 17.22 34.70
N ASN A 285 -19.85 16.78 33.58
CA ASN A 285 -20.60 16.62 32.33
C ASN A 285 -21.68 15.53 32.41
N VAL A 286 -21.39 14.45 33.14
CA VAL A 286 -22.34 13.35 33.36
C VAL A 286 -23.47 13.84 34.27
N LYS A 287 -23.13 14.49 35.39
CA LYS A 287 -24.12 15.10 36.29
C LYS A 287 -25.04 16.08 35.57
N MET A 288 -24.46 16.98 34.77
CA MET A 288 -25.21 17.94 33.98
C MET A 288 -26.18 17.23 33.03
N TYR A 289 -25.72 16.24 32.26
CA TYR A 289 -26.60 15.50 31.34
C TYR A 289 -27.83 14.90 32.05
N PHE A 290 -27.64 14.17 33.14
CA PHE A 290 -28.76 13.53 33.85
C PHE A 290 -29.71 14.55 34.51
N GLN A 291 -29.15 15.61 35.10
CA GLN A 291 -29.93 16.65 35.80
C GLN A 291 -30.68 17.57 34.84
N SER A 292 -30.04 18.01 33.76
CA SER A 292 -30.60 19.01 32.84
C SER A 292 -31.42 18.41 31.70
N ILE A 293 -31.08 17.21 31.21
CA ILE A 293 -31.75 16.60 30.05
C ILE A 293 -32.76 15.54 30.49
N LEU A 294 -32.35 14.60 31.36
CA LEU A 294 -33.22 13.49 31.76
C LEU A 294 -34.13 13.82 32.95
N GLY A 295 -33.92 14.96 33.61
CA GLY A 295 -34.71 15.41 34.76
C GLY A 295 -34.65 14.45 35.96
N LYS A 296 -33.64 13.59 36.02
CA LYS A 296 -33.44 12.59 37.07
C LYS A 296 -32.20 12.94 37.91
N PRO A 297 -32.20 12.63 39.22
CA PRO A 297 -30.95 12.56 39.96
C PRO A 297 -30.03 11.51 39.30
N VAL A 298 -28.72 11.72 39.40
CA VAL A 298 -27.68 10.90 38.76
C VAL A 298 -28.00 9.41 38.89
N TRP A 299 -27.94 8.68 37.78
CA TRP A 299 -28.25 7.25 37.69
C TRP A 299 -27.63 6.41 38.83
N ASP A 300 -28.36 5.39 39.26
CA ASP A 300 -27.87 4.41 40.22
C ASP A 300 -26.78 3.53 39.60
N PRO A 301 -25.86 2.97 40.41
CA PRO A 301 -24.78 2.12 39.90
C PRO A 301 -25.30 0.97 39.02
N GLU A 302 -26.42 0.35 39.42
CA GLU A 302 -27.03 -0.78 38.73
C GLU A 302 -27.48 -0.42 37.30
N ASP A 303 -28.08 0.75 37.11
CA ASP A 303 -28.50 1.22 35.78
C ASP A 303 -27.30 1.46 34.84
N PHE A 304 -26.19 1.99 35.38
CA PHE A 304 -24.95 2.10 34.62
C PHE A 304 -24.42 0.73 34.20
N PHE A 305 -24.49 -0.30 35.04
CA PHE A 305 -24.10 -1.66 34.64
C PHE A 305 -24.96 -2.20 33.52
N VAL A 306 -26.28 -2.08 33.65
CA VAL A 306 -27.21 -2.54 32.61
C VAL A 306 -26.88 -1.87 31.28
N TYR A 307 -26.57 -0.57 31.29
CA TYR A 307 -26.11 0.14 30.10
C TYR A 307 -24.81 -0.44 29.54
N PHE A 308 -23.74 -0.50 30.34
CA PHE A 308 -22.44 -0.95 29.82
C PHE A 308 -22.43 -2.44 29.43
N GLN A 309 -23.22 -3.28 30.08
CA GLN A 309 -23.47 -4.67 29.68
C GLN A 309 -24.26 -4.74 28.35
N GLY A 310 -25.24 -3.86 28.17
CA GLY A 310 -25.98 -3.72 26.92
C GLY A 310 -25.08 -3.28 25.74
N HIS A 311 -24.08 -2.44 26.02
CA HIS A 311 -23.10 -1.91 25.06
C HIS A 311 -21.73 -2.61 25.15
N TRP A 312 -21.75 -3.94 25.26
CA TRP A 312 -20.57 -4.79 25.40
C TRP A 312 -19.58 -4.69 24.24
N ASP A 313 -20.03 -4.25 23.07
CA ASP A 313 -19.24 -4.08 21.87
C ASP A 313 -18.20 -2.96 22.03
N ARG A 314 -18.57 -1.89 22.74
CA ARG A 314 -17.73 -0.71 22.96
C ARG A 314 -17.06 -0.68 24.33
N TRP A 315 -17.72 -1.26 25.33
CA TRP A 315 -17.30 -1.14 26.73
C TRP A 315 -16.78 -2.46 27.29
N ASP A 316 -15.76 -2.35 28.15
CA ASP A 316 -15.19 -3.43 28.93
C ASP A 316 -15.52 -3.18 30.40
N VAL A 317 -16.22 -4.12 31.04
CA VAL A 317 -16.79 -3.94 32.37
C VAL A 317 -16.24 -5.00 33.31
N ASP A 318 -15.65 -4.57 34.42
CA ASP A 318 -15.30 -5.42 35.55
C ASP A 318 -16.37 -5.23 36.64
N GLU A 319 -17.32 -6.16 36.70
CA GLU A 319 -18.45 -6.13 37.65
C GLU A 319 -17.98 -6.20 39.11
N ALA A 320 -16.97 -7.02 39.39
CA ALA A 320 -16.47 -7.25 40.74
C ALA A 320 -15.81 -6.00 41.32
N ARG A 321 -15.11 -5.23 40.48
CA ARG A 321 -14.39 -4.01 40.90
C ARG A 321 -15.11 -2.72 40.55
N GLN A 322 -16.25 -2.80 39.88
CA GLN A 322 -17.07 -1.67 39.46
C GLN A 322 -16.30 -0.69 38.55
N LEU A 323 -15.58 -1.26 37.59
CA LEU A 323 -14.71 -0.53 36.67
C LEU A 323 -15.20 -0.66 35.23
N VAL A 324 -14.98 0.40 34.45
CA VAL A 324 -15.29 0.43 33.02
C VAL A 324 -14.11 0.95 32.22
N ARG A 325 -13.88 0.39 31.03
CA ARG A 325 -12.87 0.83 30.08
C ARG A 325 -13.49 0.89 28.69
N LEU A 326 -13.09 1.88 27.89
CA LEU A 326 -13.45 1.99 26.49
C LEU A 326 -12.54 1.06 25.67
N ARG A 327 -13.12 0.12 24.92
CA ARG A 327 -12.36 -0.79 24.06
C ARG A 327 -11.79 -0.03 22.86
N GLY A 328 -10.55 -0.33 22.50
CA GLY A 328 -9.95 0.18 21.26
C GLY A 328 -10.60 -0.43 20.01
N PRO A 329 -10.55 0.24 18.85
CA PRO A 329 -11.24 -0.21 17.63
C PRO A 329 -10.81 -1.61 17.14
N GLN A 330 -9.56 -2.02 17.41
CA GLN A 330 -9.09 -3.38 17.13
C GLN A 330 -9.79 -4.42 18.03
N GLU A 331 -9.87 -4.16 19.35
CA GLU A 331 -10.51 -5.06 20.31
C GLU A 331 -12.00 -5.20 20.02
N GLN A 332 -12.67 -4.09 19.67
CA GLN A 332 -14.08 -4.09 19.27
C GLN A 332 -14.31 -5.01 18.07
N LEU A 333 -13.45 -4.91 17.03
CA LEU A 333 -13.52 -5.76 15.86
C LEU A 333 -13.31 -7.24 16.22
N GLU A 334 -12.28 -7.57 16.99
CA GLU A 334 -12.02 -8.94 17.42
C GLU A 334 -13.21 -9.53 18.20
N LEU A 335 -13.81 -8.75 19.09
CA LEU A 335 -14.96 -9.18 19.88
C LEU A 335 -16.21 -9.40 19.02
N CYS A 336 -16.44 -8.50 18.05
CA CYS A 336 -17.52 -8.63 17.08
C CYS A 336 -17.35 -9.91 16.25
N LEU A 337 -16.13 -10.18 15.75
CA LEU A 337 -15.85 -11.40 14.98
C LEU A 337 -15.97 -12.68 15.85
N LYS A 338 -15.57 -12.63 17.12
CA LYS A 338 -15.70 -13.77 18.06
C LYS A 338 -17.16 -14.10 18.39
N ARG A 339 -18.00 -13.08 18.54
CA ARG A 339 -19.42 -13.22 18.96
C ARG A 339 -20.41 -13.29 17.81
N ALA A 340 -19.99 -13.01 16.58
CA ALA A 340 -20.84 -13.11 15.41
C ALA A 340 -21.47 -14.51 15.33
N LYS A 341 -22.80 -14.53 15.25
CA LYS A 341 -23.59 -15.77 15.22
C LYS A 341 -23.78 -16.25 13.79
N ASN A 342 -23.94 -15.30 12.87
CA ASN A 342 -24.30 -15.56 11.49
C ASN A 342 -23.28 -14.97 10.52
N GLN A 343 -23.20 -15.54 9.31
CA GLN A 343 -22.27 -15.11 8.27
C GLN A 343 -22.48 -13.66 7.83
N ALA A 344 -23.73 -13.17 7.84
CA ALA A 344 -24.06 -11.78 7.49
C ALA A 344 -23.46 -10.74 8.46
N GLU A 345 -23.42 -11.05 9.77
CA GLU A 345 -22.80 -10.21 10.78
C GLU A 345 -21.28 -10.13 10.57
N LEU A 346 -20.65 -11.29 10.28
CA LEU A 346 -19.24 -11.40 9.94
C LEU A 346 -18.88 -10.58 8.70
N ILE A 347 -19.64 -10.73 7.62
CA ILE A 347 -19.41 -9.99 6.37
C ILE A 347 -19.48 -8.49 6.64
N THR A 348 -20.50 -8.04 7.38
CA THR A 348 -20.68 -6.62 7.69
C THR A 348 -19.52 -6.08 8.55
N ALA A 349 -19.10 -6.83 9.57
CA ALA A 349 -17.97 -6.45 10.43
C ALA A 349 -16.65 -6.36 9.65
N VAL A 350 -16.34 -7.34 8.79
CA VAL A 350 -15.11 -7.35 7.97
C VAL A 350 -15.13 -6.26 6.90
N VAL A 351 -16.26 -6.03 6.25
CA VAL A 351 -16.41 -4.97 5.24
C VAL A 351 -16.25 -3.59 5.88
N GLY A 352 -16.81 -3.37 7.07
CA GLY A 352 -16.66 -2.12 7.83
C GLY A 352 -15.27 -1.92 8.45
N ALA A 353 -14.48 -2.99 8.59
CA ALA A 353 -13.18 -2.92 9.24
C ALA A 353 -12.11 -2.22 8.38
N ASN A 354 -11.20 -1.52 9.08
CA ASN A 354 -9.95 -1.03 8.52
C ASN A 354 -8.97 -2.19 8.31
N GLU A 355 -8.32 -2.24 7.15
CA GLU A 355 -7.36 -3.28 6.76
C GLU A 355 -6.19 -3.40 7.75
N ALA A 356 -5.78 -2.30 8.38
CA ALA A 356 -4.74 -2.30 9.39
C ALA A 356 -5.14 -3.08 10.66
N TYR A 357 -6.41 -3.02 11.07
CA TYR A 357 -6.93 -3.78 12.22
C TYR A 357 -7.16 -5.24 11.86
N LEU A 358 -7.58 -5.54 10.63
CA LEU A 358 -7.69 -6.92 10.12
C LEU A 358 -6.33 -7.65 10.14
N ALA A 359 -5.25 -6.93 9.82
CA ALA A 359 -3.89 -7.45 9.94
C ALA A 359 -3.49 -7.73 11.40
N MET A 360 -4.07 -7.00 12.37
CA MET A 360 -3.73 -7.16 13.79
C MET A 360 -4.58 -8.22 14.50
N LEU A 361 -5.58 -8.82 13.85
CA LEU A 361 -6.43 -9.86 14.42
C LEU A 361 -5.63 -11.04 14.98
N ASP A 362 -6.09 -11.59 16.09
CA ASP A 362 -5.60 -12.87 16.60
C ASP A 362 -5.74 -14.02 15.57
N ALA A 363 -4.80 -14.97 15.58
CA ALA A 363 -4.73 -16.03 14.57
C ALA A 363 -5.95 -16.97 14.62
N ASP A 364 -6.49 -17.25 15.80
CA ASP A 364 -7.64 -18.14 15.97
C ASP A 364 -8.92 -17.47 15.47
N VAL A 365 -9.05 -16.17 15.75
CA VAL A 365 -10.17 -15.34 15.24
C VAL A 365 -10.13 -15.27 13.72
N TYR A 366 -8.94 -15.06 13.15
CA TYR A 366 -8.75 -15.01 11.71
C TYR A 366 -9.10 -16.34 11.04
N ALA A 367 -8.62 -17.47 11.59
CA ALA A 367 -8.90 -18.80 11.08
C ALA A 367 -10.42 -19.09 11.11
N ARG A 368 -11.09 -18.84 12.24
CA ARG A 368 -12.54 -19.01 12.38
C ARG A 368 -13.32 -18.13 11.39
N THR A 369 -12.90 -16.88 11.21
CA THR A 369 -13.53 -15.93 10.28
C THR A 369 -13.42 -16.43 8.85
N LEU A 370 -12.25 -16.94 8.44
CA LEU A 370 -12.05 -17.52 7.11
C LEU A 370 -12.85 -18.82 6.91
N GLU A 371 -12.91 -19.69 7.92
CA GLU A 371 -13.67 -20.95 7.86
C GLU A 371 -15.16 -20.66 7.60
N MET A 372 -15.73 -19.71 8.34
CA MET A 372 -17.14 -19.30 8.17
C MET A 372 -17.41 -18.57 6.85
N LEU A 373 -16.38 -18.06 6.18
CA LEU A 373 -16.48 -17.41 4.87
C LEU A 373 -16.09 -18.34 3.71
N ARG A 374 -15.90 -19.64 3.95
CA ARG A 374 -15.60 -20.63 2.90
C ARG A 374 -16.78 -20.84 1.96
N GLU A 375 -17.97 -21.03 2.51
CA GLU A 375 -19.19 -21.28 1.74
C GLU A 375 -19.93 -19.99 1.42
N ALA A 376 -20.57 -19.92 0.24
CA ALA A 376 -21.37 -18.76 -0.13
C ALA A 376 -22.66 -18.72 0.73
N PRO A 377 -23.09 -17.53 1.19
CA PRO A 377 -24.32 -17.41 1.96
C PRO A 377 -25.53 -17.85 1.12
N GLU A 378 -26.50 -18.52 1.76
CA GLU A 378 -27.78 -18.83 1.12
C GLU A 378 -28.49 -17.52 0.74
N LEU A 379 -28.75 -17.34 -0.56
CA LEU A 379 -29.31 -16.10 -1.10
C LEU A 379 -30.84 -16.14 -1.01
N ASP A 380 -31.42 -15.25 -0.22
CA ASP A 380 -32.87 -15.02 -0.22
C ASP A 380 -33.34 -14.54 -1.61
N SER A 381 -34.50 -15.03 -2.04
CA SER A 381 -35.10 -14.80 -3.37
C SER A 381 -35.57 -13.36 -3.65
N ARG A 382 -35.25 -12.40 -2.78
CA ARG A 382 -35.61 -10.97 -2.92
C ARG A 382 -34.37 -10.15 -3.28
N GLY A 383 -34.55 -9.07 -4.04
CA GLY A 383 -33.53 -8.29 -4.77
C GLY A 383 -32.29 -7.75 -4.02
N ASN A 384 -32.03 -8.14 -2.76
CA ASN A 384 -30.80 -7.90 -2.03
C ASN A 384 -29.69 -8.94 -2.28
N ALA A 385 -29.97 -10.02 -3.01
CA ALA A 385 -29.02 -11.10 -3.30
C ALA A 385 -27.70 -10.60 -3.91
N GLN A 386 -27.77 -9.64 -4.85
CA GLN A 386 -26.58 -9.11 -5.53
C GLN A 386 -25.69 -8.28 -4.60
N ALA A 387 -26.28 -7.39 -3.78
CA ALA A 387 -25.53 -6.58 -2.83
C ALA A 387 -24.87 -7.42 -1.73
N THR A 388 -25.52 -8.52 -1.30
CA THR A 388 -24.95 -9.45 -0.33
C THR A 388 -23.79 -10.25 -0.93
N ALA A 389 -23.91 -10.68 -2.18
CA ALA A 389 -22.82 -11.37 -2.90
C ALA A 389 -21.59 -10.47 -3.10
N GLU A 390 -21.79 -9.20 -3.46
CA GLU A 390 -20.69 -8.21 -3.58
C GLU A 390 -19.97 -7.97 -2.24
N LYS A 391 -20.74 -7.81 -1.15
CA LYS A 391 -20.17 -7.65 0.20
C LYS A 391 -19.41 -8.91 0.66
N PHE A 392 -19.88 -10.10 0.31
CA PHE A 392 -19.21 -11.37 0.59
C PHE A 392 -17.87 -11.49 -0.12
N ILE A 393 -17.80 -11.16 -1.41
CA ILE A 393 -16.54 -11.15 -2.17
C ILE A 393 -15.57 -10.11 -1.57
N LEU A 394 -16.08 -8.93 -1.20
CA LEU A 394 -15.28 -7.87 -0.60
C LEU A 394 -14.70 -8.27 0.77
N SER A 395 -15.45 -8.98 1.60
CA SER A 395 -14.96 -9.44 2.92
C SER A 395 -13.82 -10.46 2.78
N GLN A 396 -13.97 -11.44 1.88
CA GLN A 396 -12.90 -12.40 1.57
C GLN A 396 -11.65 -11.69 1.04
N ARG A 397 -11.82 -10.74 0.10
CA ARG A 397 -10.71 -9.96 -0.46
C ARG A 397 -9.93 -9.20 0.62
N LYS A 398 -10.63 -8.53 1.55
CA LYS A 398 -10.03 -7.78 2.65
C LYS A 398 -9.22 -8.70 3.59
N LEU A 399 -9.72 -9.89 3.92
CA LEU A 399 -9.01 -10.83 4.79
C LEU A 399 -7.74 -11.39 4.14
N VAL A 400 -7.77 -11.68 2.84
CA VAL A 400 -6.58 -12.13 2.10
C VAL A 400 -5.57 -10.99 1.98
N ALA A 401 -6.03 -9.78 1.67
CA ALA A 401 -5.18 -8.59 1.60
C ALA A 401 -4.51 -8.25 2.94
N ALA A 402 -5.16 -8.50 4.07
CA ALA A 402 -4.58 -8.29 5.39
C ALA A 402 -3.29 -9.10 5.62
N VAL A 403 -3.22 -10.33 5.12
CA VAL A 403 -2.00 -11.16 5.23
C VAL A 403 -0.88 -10.65 4.31
N LEU A 404 -1.23 -10.15 3.13
CA LEU A 404 -0.29 -9.49 2.25
C LEU A 404 0.28 -8.23 2.92
N ALA A 405 -0.56 -7.40 3.56
CA ALA A 405 -0.13 -6.24 4.32
C ALA A 405 0.81 -6.62 5.48
N LEU A 406 0.50 -7.68 6.23
CA LEU A 406 1.39 -8.21 7.28
C LEU A 406 2.76 -8.61 6.75
N SER A 407 2.78 -9.34 5.62
CA SER A 407 4.02 -9.79 5.00
C SER A 407 4.91 -8.64 4.51
N SER A 408 4.31 -7.50 4.17
CA SER A 408 5.01 -6.28 3.74
C SER A 408 5.58 -5.46 4.90
N ASN A 409 5.01 -5.57 6.11
CA ASN A 409 5.39 -4.79 7.29
C ASN A 409 6.68 -5.28 7.99
N GLY A 410 7.31 -6.36 7.49
CA GLY A 410 8.64 -6.79 7.92
C GLY A 410 8.77 -7.10 9.42
N ALA A 411 9.96 -6.84 9.99
CA ALA A 411 10.49 -7.32 11.28
C ALA A 411 9.66 -7.10 12.56
N ARG A 412 8.46 -6.49 12.48
CA ARG A 412 7.56 -6.28 13.63
C ARG A 412 6.52 -7.39 13.82
N THR A 413 6.23 -8.19 12.80
CA THR A 413 5.20 -9.24 12.92
C THR A 413 5.75 -10.52 13.55
N PRO A 414 5.08 -11.10 14.55
CA PRO A 414 5.46 -12.42 15.07
C PRO A 414 5.36 -13.49 13.98
N VAL A 415 6.46 -14.20 13.72
CA VAL A 415 6.52 -15.33 12.79
C VAL A 415 5.40 -16.34 13.05
N ASP A 416 5.15 -16.70 14.31
CA ASP A 416 4.15 -17.71 14.68
C ASP A 416 2.74 -17.29 14.24
N LYS A 417 2.39 -16.02 14.44
CA LYS A 417 1.13 -15.43 13.97
C LYS A 417 1.01 -15.44 12.44
N LEU A 418 2.08 -15.05 11.75
CA LEU A 418 2.12 -15.02 10.28
C LEU A 418 1.99 -16.44 9.70
N MET A 419 2.59 -17.43 10.35
CA MET A 419 2.51 -18.85 9.96
C MET A 419 1.13 -19.44 10.24
N ALA A 420 0.51 -19.11 11.38
CA ALA A 420 -0.85 -19.54 11.70
C ALA A 420 -1.87 -18.99 10.68
N MET A 421 -1.80 -17.70 10.37
CA MET A 421 -2.65 -17.08 9.33
C MET A 421 -2.39 -17.66 7.93
N ARG A 422 -1.13 -17.96 7.59
CA ARG A 422 -0.78 -18.64 6.33
C ARG A 422 -1.40 -20.05 6.27
N ASN A 423 -1.35 -20.82 7.35
CA ASN A 423 -1.93 -22.17 7.38
C ASN A 423 -3.45 -22.11 7.18
N ALA A 424 -4.14 -21.15 7.80
CA ALA A 424 -5.56 -20.90 7.56
C ALA A 424 -5.85 -20.55 6.09
N LEU A 425 -5.01 -19.71 5.46
CA LEU A 425 -5.14 -19.37 4.04
C LEU A 425 -4.86 -20.55 3.11
N VAL A 426 -3.90 -21.42 3.43
CA VAL A 426 -3.60 -22.60 2.59
C VAL A 426 -4.83 -23.49 2.47
N GLY A 427 -5.53 -23.75 3.58
CA GLY A 427 -6.76 -24.53 3.62
C GLY A 427 -7.99 -23.83 3.04
N PHE A 428 -7.92 -22.54 2.73
CA PHE A 428 -9.05 -21.77 2.21
C PHE A 428 -9.18 -21.92 0.69
N GLU A 429 -10.20 -22.64 0.21
CA GLU A 429 -10.53 -22.75 -1.21
C GLU A 429 -11.65 -21.77 -1.57
N CYS A 430 -11.46 -21.03 -2.66
CA CYS A 430 -12.43 -20.05 -3.14
C CYS A 430 -12.71 -20.26 -4.63
N ALA A 431 -13.98 -20.12 -5.03
CA ALA A 431 -14.40 -20.25 -6.43
C ALA A 431 -14.04 -19.02 -7.29
N ASN A 432 -13.78 -17.87 -6.68
CA ASN A 432 -13.48 -16.62 -7.37
C ASN A 432 -11.99 -16.52 -7.74
N ALA A 433 -11.70 -16.46 -9.05
CA ALA A 433 -10.36 -16.40 -9.61
C ALA A 433 -9.51 -15.22 -9.09
N GLU A 434 -10.10 -14.04 -8.88
CA GLU A 434 -9.38 -12.87 -8.37
C GLU A 434 -8.88 -13.10 -6.94
N ILE A 435 -9.71 -13.73 -6.11
CA ILE A 435 -9.36 -14.06 -4.72
C ILE A 435 -8.30 -15.17 -4.71
N THR A 436 -8.39 -16.14 -5.61
CA THR A 436 -7.36 -17.18 -5.74
C THR A 436 -6.01 -16.58 -6.15
N GLN A 437 -6.00 -15.60 -7.07
CA GLN A 437 -4.79 -14.89 -7.44
C GLN A 437 -4.21 -14.12 -6.24
N LEU A 438 -5.03 -13.34 -5.53
CA LEU A 438 -4.60 -12.61 -4.33
C LEU A 438 -4.09 -13.54 -3.21
N LYS A 439 -4.71 -14.71 -3.04
CA LYS A 439 -4.24 -15.75 -2.11
C LYS A 439 -2.84 -16.20 -2.49
N ASN A 440 -2.60 -16.51 -3.77
CA ASN A 440 -1.30 -16.94 -4.25
C ASN A 440 -0.23 -15.85 -4.08
N GLU A 441 -0.59 -14.59 -4.34
CA GLU A 441 0.28 -13.44 -4.12
C GLU A 441 0.62 -13.27 -2.62
N ALA A 442 -0.36 -13.40 -1.73
CA ALA A 442 -0.14 -13.35 -0.28
C ALA A 442 0.76 -14.49 0.21
N LEU A 443 0.55 -15.72 -0.28
CA LEU A 443 1.40 -16.87 0.05
C LEU A 443 2.84 -16.70 -0.47
N ALA A 444 3.01 -16.14 -1.67
CA ALA A 444 4.33 -15.83 -2.22
C ALA A 444 5.03 -14.71 -1.44
N ALA A 445 4.29 -13.69 -1.00
CA ALA A 445 4.82 -12.61 -0.19
C ALA A 445 5.28 -13.09 1.20
N VAL A 446 4.53 -14.01 1.82
CA VAL A 446 4.94 -14.73 3.05
C VAL A 446 6.23 -15.52 2.82
N ALA A 447 6.35 -16.28 1.73
CA ALA A 447 7.56 -17.03 1.41
C ALA A 447 8.80 -16.12 1.23
N LYS A 448 8.60 -14.92 0.66
CA LYS A 448 9.65 -13.92 0.45
C LYS A 448 10.09 -13.23 1.75
N SER A 449 9.16 -12.95 2.67
CA SER A 449 9.45 -12.23 3.93
C SER A 449 9.92 -13.15 5.07
N ALA A 450 9.55 -14.43 5.05
CA ALA A 450 9.88 -15.40 6.10
C ALA A 450 11.39 -15.49 6.43
N PRO A 451 12.34 -15.55 5.45
CA PRO A 451 13.77 -15.62 5.76
C PRO A 451 14.29 -14.42 6.57
N ALA A 452 13.81 -13.21 6.26
CA ALA A 452 14.22 -11.99 6.96
C ALA A 452 13.68 -11.96 8.40
N LEU A 453 12.43 -12.40 8.60
CA LEU A 453 11.81 -12.48 9.92
C LEU A 453 12.48 -13.54 10.82
N LEU A 454 12.83 -14.69 10.25
CA LEU A 454 13.51 -15.77 10.95
C LEU A 454 14.92 -15.39 11.38
N ASN A 455 15.62 -14.56 10.60
CA ASN A 455 16.95 -14.07 10.97
C ASN A 455 16.90 -12.93 12.01
N ALA A 456 15.81 -12.14 12.07
CA ALA A 456 15.69 -10.97 12.94
C ALA A 456 15.22 -11.27 14.38
N LYS A 457 14.45 -12.34 14.60
CA LYS A 457 13.91 -12.67 15.93
C LYS A 457 14.96 -13.24 16.89
N GLU A 458 14.94 -12.87 18.17
CA GLU A 458 15.53 -13.65 19.27
C GLU A 458 14.44 -14.56 19.86
N GLY A 459 14.71 -15.86 20.08
CA GLY A 459 13.75 -16.80 20.68
C GLY A 459 13.72 -18.21 20.08
N THR A 460 13.11 -19.16 20.79
CA THR A 460 12.88 -20.55 20.35
C THR A 460 11.65 -20.65 19.45
N LEU A 461 11.70 -21.50 18.42
CA LEU A 461 10.56 -21.79 17.56
C LEU A 461 9.72 -22.93 18.16
N GLU A 462 8.40 -22.90 17.97
CA GLU A 462 7.56 -24.05 18.29
C GLU A 462 7.69 -25.15 17.23
N PHE A 463 7.43 -26.40 17.63
CA PHE A 463 7.53 -27.56 16.74
C PHE A 463 6.53 -27.49 15.57
N ALA A 464 5.30 -27.04 15.83
CA ALA A 464 4.28 -26.83 14.79
C ALA A 464 4.75 -25.83 13.72
N THR A 465 5.39 -24.74 14.14
CA THR A 465 5.98 -23.73 13.25
C THR A 465 7.10 -24.32 12.39
N ILE A 466 7.96 -25.18 12.95
CA ILE A 466 9.06 -25.84 12.20
C ILE A 466 8.51 -26.73 11.07
N SER A 467 7.48 -27.52 11.36
CA SER A 467 6.82 -28.36 10.34
C SER A 467 6.20 -27.51 9.23
N ALA A 468 5.47 -26.45 9.60
CA ALA A 468 4.84 -25.55 8.64
C ALA A 468 5.84 -24.79 7.76
N LEU A 469 7.02 -24.43 8.30
CA LEU A 469 8.11 -23.80 7.54
C LEU A 469 8.61 -24.71 6.40
N LEU A 470 8.72 -26.01 6.65
CA LEU A 470 9.16 -26.98 5.63
C LEU A 470 8.19 -27.14 4.47
N ASP A 471 6.93 -26.74 4.64
CA ASP A 471 5.95 -26.71 3.57
C ASP A 471 6.01 -25.40 2.74
N ILE A 472 6.95 -24.48 3.02
CA ILE A 472 7.14 -23.23 2.25
C ILE A 472 8.25 -23.40 1.20
N PRO A 473 8.01 -23.00 -0.06
CA PRO A 473 9.06 -22.87 -1.06
C PRO A 473 9.94 -21.64 -0.75
N MET A 474 10.89 -21.81 0.17
CA MET A 474 11.82 -20.75 0.61
C MET A 474 13.28 -21.12 0.35
N ASP A 475 14.14 -20.11 0.26
CA ASP A 475 15.58 -20.29 0.08
C ASP A 475 16.26 -20.62 1.42
N TRP A 476 16.32 -21.90 1.75
CA TRP A 476 16.88 -22.42 3.00
C TRP A 476 18.36 -22.13 3.19
N SER A 477 19.09 -21.77 2.12
CA SER A 477 20.51 -21.38 2.23
C SER A 477 20.70 -20.12 3.07
N LYS A 478 19.71 -19.21 3.08
CA LYS A 478 19.80 -17.90 3.75
C LYS A 478 19.34 -17.90 5.21
N CYS A 479 18.50 -18.84 5.62
CA CYS A 479 17.90 -18.89 6.95
C CYS A 479 18.10 -20.22 7.68
N GLY A 480 18.58 -21.26 7.00
CA GLY A 480 18.69 -22.61 7.56
C GLY A 480 19.52 -22.68 8.85
N ALA A 481 20.62 -21.92 8.94
CA ALA A 481 21.47 -21.90 10.14
C ALA A 481 20.76 -21.26 11.35
N SER A 482 20.06 -20.13 11.14
CA SER A 482 19.32 -19.45 12.22
C SER A 482 18.13 -20.29 12.69
N VAL A 483 17.43 -20.93 11.76
CA VAL A 483 16.31 -21.85 12.07
C VAL A 483 16.83 -23.06 12.85
N SER A 484 17.92 -23.67 12.40
CA SER A 484 18.56 -24.81 13.07
C SER A 484 18.93 -24.50 14.52
N GLN A 485 19.60 -23.37 14.77
CA GLN A 485 19.97 -22.94 16.12
C GLN A 485 18.77 -22.80 17.06
N LYS A 486 17.64 -22.27 16.56
CA LYS A 486 16.42 -22.04 17.34
C LYS A 486 15.57 -23.29 17.51
N ALA A 487 15.71 -24.24 16.59
CA ALA A 487 14.96 -25.49 16.55
C ALA A 487 15.61 -26.63 17.35
N GLN A 488 16.87 -26.49 17.81
CA GLN A 488 17.59 -27.53 18.56
C GLN A 488 16.80 -28.06 19.78
N LYS A 489 16.33 -27.18 20.66
CA LYS A 489 15.57 -27.55 21.87
C LYS A 489 14.24 -28.27 21.57
N PRO A 490 13.33 -27.71 20.76
CA PRO A 490 12.04 -28.35 20.47
C PRO A 490 12.21 -29.66 19.70
N ILE A 491 13.19 -29.78 18.80
CA ILE A 491 13.50 -31.02 18.08
C ILE A 491 13.98 -32.11 19.04
N ALA A 492 14.87 -31.76 19.99
CA ALA A 492 15.43 -32.72 20.94
C ALA A 492 14.36 -33.39 21.81
N LEU A 493 13.20 -32.77 22.02
CA LEU A 493 12.10 -33.30 22.83
C LEU A 493 11.19 -34.30 22.08
N GLN A 494 11.25 -34.37 20.74
CA GLN A 494 10.30 -35.17 19.95
C GLN A 494 10.75 -36.63 19.75
N PRO A 495 9.84 -37.61 19.74
CA PRO A 495 10.18 -39.03 19.52
C PRO A 495 10.66 -39.27 18.08
N LEU A 496 11.36 -40.40 17.86
CA LEU A 496 11.97 -40.73 16.57
C LEU A 496 10.93 -40.82 15.44
N ASP A 497 9.74 -41.38 15.73
CA ASP A 497 8.65 -41.54 14.76
C ASP A 497 8.13 -40.21 14.19
N VAL A 498 8.22 -39.14 14.96
CA VAL A 498 7.82 -37.78 14.56
C VAL A 498 8.93 -37.09 13.76
N LEU A 499 10.19 -37.44 14.02
CA LEU A 499 11.35 -36.86 13.33
C LEU A 499 11.53 -37.43 11.91
N ILE A 500 11.20 -38.71 11.67
CA ILE A 500 11.38 -39.37 10.37
C ILE A 500 10.63 -38.63 9.23
N PRO A 501 9.32 -38.34 9.34
CA PRO A 501 8.59 -37.59 8.31
C PRO A 501 9.15 -36.18 8.08
N LEU A 502 9.61 -35.52 9.15
CA LEU A 502 10.22 -34.19 9.05
C LEU A 502 11.56 -34.21 8.32
N MET A 503 12.40 -35.22 8.58
CA MET A 503 13.67 -35.40 7.86
C MET A 503 13.42 -35.63 6.37
N ARG A 504 12.40 -36.43 6.00
CA ARG A 504 12.01 -36.63 4.60
C ARG A 504 11.51 -35.34 3.95
N LYS A 505 10.73 -34.51 4.66
CA LYS A 505 10.34 -33.17 4.19
C LYS A 505 11.57 -32.27 4.00
N ALA A 506 12.49 -32.23 4.97
CA ALA A 506 13.72 -31.44 4.89
C ALA A 506 14.63 -31.88 3.73
N ALA A 507 14.71 -33.18 3.44
CA ALA A 507 15.41 -33.72 2.28
C ALA A 507 14.79 -33.21 0.96
N LYS A 508 13.46 -33.24 0.84
CA LYS A 508 12.74 -32.78 -0.36
C LYS A 508 12.98 -31.30 -0.66
N VAL A 509 13.05 -30.46 0.38
CA VAL A 509 13.26 -29.00 0.24
C VAL A 509 14.74 -28.61 0.34
N LYS A 510 15.65 -29.59 0.49
CA LYS A 510 17.11 -29.40 0.59
C LYS A 510 17.52 -28.45 1.73
N ALA A 511 16.86 -28.57 2.88
CA ALA A 511 17.13 -27.76 4.06
C ALA A 511 18.35 -28.29 4.86
N GLY A 512 19.57 -28.03 4.36
CA GLY A 512 20.83 -28.56 4.89
C GLY A 512 21.02 -28.45 6.41
N ALA A 513 21.13 -27.22 6.93
CA ALA A 513 21.45 -26.99 8.35
C ALA A 513 20.36 -27.46 9.33
N LEU A 514 19.09 -27.46 8.91
CA LEU A 514 17.99 -28.00 9.72
C LEU A 514 17.97 -29.53 9.66
N GLY A 515 18.24 -30.10 8.48
CA GLY A 515 18.39 -31.53 8.26
C GLY A 515 19.51 -32.12 9.12
N GLU A 516 20.65 -31.44 9.26
CA GLU A 516 21.72 -31.87 10.16
C GLU A 516 21.31 -31.83 11.65
N CYS A 517 20.55 -30.82 12.06
CA CYS A 517 20.03 -30.76 13.44
C CYS A 517 19.03 -31.89 13.74
N LEU A 518 18.15 -32.20 12.77
CA LEU A 518 17.23 -33.32 12.87
C LEU A 518 18.00 -34.65 12.92
N ALA A 519 19.00 -34.82 12.05
CA ALA A 519 19.86 -35.99 11.99
C ALA A 519 20.61 -36.22 13.30
N ALA A 520 21.22 -35.18 13.88
CA ALA A 520 21.91 -35.28 15.18
C ALA A 520 20.96 -35.72 16.31
N SER A 521 19.74 -35.18 16.36
CA SER A 521 18.74 -35.60 17.35
C SER A 521 18.20 -37.01 17.09
N ALA A 522 18.09 -37.43 15.83
CA ALA A 522 17.64 -38.77 15.46
C ALA A 522 18.69 -39.84 15.82
N MET A 523 19.98 -39.58 15.57
CA MET A 523 21.08 -40.49 15.92
C MET A 523 21.11 -40.84 17.41
N MET A 524 20.98 -39.83 18.28
CA MET A 524 20.97 -40.05 19.73
C MET A 524 19.84 -40.98 20.19
N LYS A 525 18.75 -41.04 19.43
CA LYS A 525 17.55 -41.84 19.74
C LYS A 525 17.52 -43.18 19.00
N ALA A 526 18.22 -43.30 17.87
CA ALA A 526 18.29 -44.51 17.06
C ALA A 526 18.89 -45.70 17.81
N PHE A 527 19.82 -45.48 18.76
CA PHE A 527 20.42 -46.56 19.55
C PHE A 527 19.45 -47.27 20.51
N GLY A 528 18.37 -46.59 20.92
CA GLY A 528 17.35 -47.15 21.82
C GLY A 528 16.06 -47.58 21.11
N ALA A 529 15.97 -47.39 19.79
CA ALA A 529 14.80 -47.70 19.00
C ALA A 529 14.86 -49.13 18.43
N PRO A 530 13.71 -49.74 18.06
CA PRO A 530 13.71 -51.01 17.34
C PRO A 530 14.51 -50.89 16.03
N PRO A 531 15.18 -51.98 15.61
CA PRO A 531 16.15 -51.93 14.50
C PRO A 531 15.51 -51.44 13.20
N GLU A 532 14.26 -51.79 12.92
CA GLU A 532 13.54 -51.32 11.71
C GLU A 532 13.32 -49.81 11.72
N THR A 533 12.83 -49.23 12.82
CA THR A 533 12.63 -47.78 12.95
C THR A 533 13.96 -47.01 12.93
N ALA A 534 15.01 -47.60 13.51
CA ALA A 534 16.36 -47.03 13.45
C ALA A 534 16.91 -47.02 12.01
N ILE A 535 16.69 -48.10 11.24
CA ILE A 535 17.07 -48.17 9.82
C ILE A 535 16.24 -47.18 8.99
N ASP A 536 14.95 -47.03 9.25
CA ASP A 536 14.10 -46.05 8.56
C ASP A 536 14.53 -44.60 8.84
N ALA A 537 15.00 -44.32 10.06
CA ALA A 537 15.60 -43.04 10.40
C ALA A 537 16.92 -42.80 9.64
N LEU A 538 17.79 -43.81 9.57
CA LEU A 538 19.02 -43.74 8.78
C LEU A 538 18.73 -43.57 7.28
N ASP A 539 17.74 -44.28 6.74
CA ASP A 539 17.29 -44.14 5.34
C ASP A 539 16.80 -42.72 5.04
N ALA A 540 16.02 -42.12 5.95
CA ALA A 540 15.57 -40.74 5.83
C ALA A 540 16.73 -39.73 5.90
N MET A 541 17.72 -39.96 6.76
CA MET A 541 18.93 -39.13 6.86
C MET A 541 19.78 -39.21 5.59
N VAL A 542 20.02 -40.42 5.09
CA VAL A 542 20.81 -40.70 3.89
C VAL A 542 20.13 -40.14 2.65
N SER A 543 18.80 -40.29 2.52
CA SER A 543 18.04 -39.69 1.42
C SER A 543 18.17 -38.17 1.33
N GLY A 544 18.38 -37.50 2.47
CA GLY A 544 18.63 -36.05 2.55
C GLY A 544 20.10 -35.64 2.48
N GLY A 545 21.04 -36.59 2.59
CA GLY A 545 22.47 -36.31 2.71
C GLY A 545 22.86 -35.69 4.06
N PHE A 546 22.12 -35.96 5.14
CA PHE A 546 22.35 -35.37 6.46
C PHE A 546 23.08 -36.36 7.39
N GLY A 547 24.08 -35.91 8.14
CA GLY A 547 24.71 -36.72 9.19
C GLY A 547 25.36 -38.02 8.69
N LEU A 548 25.99 -37.99 7.52
CA LEU A 548 26.52 -39.18 6.83
C LEU A 548 27.56 -39.95 7.66
N ASP A 549 28.43 -39.25 8.39
CA ASP A 549 29.50 -39.87 9.18
C ASP A 549 28.96 -40.67 10.36
N GLY A 550 27.99 -40.10 11.10
CA GLY A 550 27.34 -40.80 12.20
C GLY A 550 26.42 -41.93 11.73
N ALA A 551 25.80 -41.79 10.55
CA ALA A 551 24.92 -42.81 9.99
C ALA A 551 25.68 -44.12 9.67
N ALA A 552 26.90 -44.04 9.14
CA ALA A 552 27.72 -45.22 8.86
C ALA A 552 28.10 -45.99 10.13
N MET A 553 28.49 -45.27 11.19
CA MET A 553 28.83 -45.86 12.49
C MET A 553 27.61 -46.53 13.14
N THR A 554 26.45 -45.86 13.16
CA THR A 554 25.21 -46.42 13.72
C THR A 554 24.73 -47.63 12.92
N LEU A 555 24.83 -47.58 11.58
CA LEU A 555 24.45 -48.70 10.72
C LEU A 555 25.28 -49.95 11.00
N ARG A 556 26.60 -49.83 11.15
CA ARG A 556 27.49 -50.95 11.48
C ARG A 556 27.04 -51.72 12.73
N MET A 557 26.57 -51.00 13.75
CA MET A 557 26.11 -51.60 15.00
C MET A 557 24.75 -52.30 14.87
N LEU A 558 23.91 -51.83 13.95
CA LEU A 558 22.54 -52.32 13.75
C LEU A 558 22.44 -53.39 12.65
N LEU A 559 23.35 -53.40 11.68
CA LEU A 559 23.33 -54.28 10.51
C LEU A 559 23.23 -55.78 10.87
N PRO A 560 23.93 -56.31 11.90
CA PRO A 560 23.79 -57.72 12.31
C PRO A 560 22.39 -58.10 12.81
N ARG A 561 21.57 -57.11 13.19
CA ARG A 561 20.20 -57.26 13.71
C ARG A 561 19.15 -56.77 12.72
N ALA A 562 19.57 -56.28 11.55
CA ALA A 562 18.73 -55.69 10.52
C ALA A 562 18.29 -56.74 9.49
N SER A 563 17.15 -56.50 8.86
CA SER A 563 16.79 -57.20 7.64
C SER A 563 17.71 -56.77 6.48
N PHE A 564 18.02 -57.72 5.59
CA PHE A 564 19.01 -57.55 4.51
C PHE A 564 18.65 -56.39 3.55
N GLU A 565 17.40 -56.28 3.12
CA GLU A 565 16.99 -55.29 2.11
C GLU A 565 17.01 -53.83 2.62
N PRO A 566 16.43 -53.47 3.78
CA PRO A 566 16.53 -52.11 4.32
C PRO A 566 17.96 -51.71 4.67
N GLY A 567 18.76 -52.65 5.22
CA GLY A 567 20.18 -52.42 5.46
C GLY A 567 20.94 -52.10 4.15
N ALA A 568 20.69 -52.87 3.09
CA ALA A 568 21.29 -52.65 1.77
C ALA A 568 20.90 -51.29 1.16
N ARG A 569 19.68 -50.83 1.38
CA ARG A 569 19.21 -49.52 0.91
C ARG A 569 20.02 -48.37 1.53
N VAL A 570 20.21 -48.41 2.85
CA VAL A 570 21.00 -47.38 3.57
C VAL A 570 22.47 -47.42 3.15
N VAL A 571 23.07 -48.61 3.03
CA VAL A 571 24.45 -48.77 2.54
C VAL A 571 24.60 -48.21 1.12
N GLY A 572 23.67 -48.53 0.21
CA GLY A 572 23.67 -48.01 -1.17
C GLY A 572 23.53 -46.48 -1.22
N GLY A 573 22.66 -45.91 -0.38
CA GLY A 573 22.51 -44.47 -0.27
C GLY A 573 23.76 -43.77 0.29
N LEU A 574 24.40 -44.33 1.34
CA LEU A 574 25.66 -43.81 1.89
C LEU A 574 26.77 -43.83 0.84
N ALA A 575 26.88 -44.92 0.08
CA ALA A 575 27.83 -45.06 -1.01
C ALA A 575 27.60 -43.99 -2.10
N LYS A 576 26.34 -43.76 -2.49
CA LYS A 576 25.96 -42.72 -3.47
C LYS A 576 26.36 -41.30 -3.04
N HIS A 577 26.35 -41.02 -1.74
CA HIS A 577 26.80 -39.74 -1.18
C HIS A 577 28.33 -39.63 -1.08
N GLY A 578 29.08 -40.70 -1.36
CA GLY A 578 30.54 -40.68 -1.41
C GLY A 578 31.21 -40.75 -0.04
N SER A 579 30.58 -41.39 0.95
CA SER A 579 31.21 -41.61 2.25
C SER A 579 32.43 -42.54 2.14
N GLU A 580 33.58 -42.10 2.67
CA GLU A 580 34.86 -42.84 2.66
C GLU A 580 35.31 -43.20 4.09
N SER A 581 34.43 -43.78 4.90
CA SER A 581 34.76 -44.23 6.25
C SER A 581 35.16 -45.71 6.31
N ASP A 582 35.99 -46.09 7.29
CA ASP A 582 36.32 -47.50 7.54
C ASP A 582 35.08 -48.28 8.01
N ASP A 583 34.15 -47.61 8.71
CA ASP A 583 32.83 -48.18 9.05
C ASP A 583 32.01 -48.54 7.80
N MET A 584 32.10 -47.73 6.73
CA MET A 584 31.44 -48.02 5.45
C MET A 584 32.01 -49.27 4.80
N ARG A 585 33.34 -49.47 4.85
CA ARG A 585 33.99 -50.70 4.37
C ARG A 585 33.48 -51.92 5.13
N MET A 586 33.41 -51.84 6.46
CA MET A 586 32.92 -52.94 7.30
C MET A 586 31.43 -53.25 7.07
N CYS A 587 30.58 -52.22 6.90
CA CYS A 587 29.18 -52.42 6.53
C CYS A 587 29.05 -53.15 5.19
N CYS A 588 29.89 -52.77 4.21
CA CYS A 588 29.92 -53.40 2.90
C CYS A 588 30.34 -54.88 2.95
N GLU A 589 31.37 -55.20 3.74
CA GLU A 589 31.84 -56.58 3.95
C GLU A 589 30.76 -57.44 4.64
N GLN A 590 30.15 -56.90 5.71
CA GLN A 590 29.06 -57.58 6.42
C GLN A 590 27.84 -57.83 5.51
N LEU A 591 27.49 -56.87 4.65
CA LEU A 591 26.37 -57.01 3.74
C LEU A 591 26.57 -58.15 2.74
N VAL A 592 27.79 -58.31 2.22
CA VAL A 592 28.15 -59.42 1.32
C VAL A 592 28.05 -60.78 2.03
N THR A 593 28.30 -60.84 3.33
CA THR A 593 28.15 -62.07 4.12
C THR A 593 26.70 -62.40 4.51
N MET A 594 25.81 -61.41 4.54
CA MET A 594 24.44 -61.56 5.06
C MET A 594 23.42 -62.08 4.04
N GLY A 595 23.63 -61.89 2.73
CA GLY A 595 22.63 -62.27 1.74
C GLY A 595 23.07 -62.12 0.28
N GLU A 596 22.23 -62.61 -0.64
CA GLU A 596 22.48 -62.54 -2.07
C GLU A 596 22.11 -61.18 -2.66
N MET A 597 23.10 -60.48 -3.22
CA MET A 597 22.92 -59.19 -3.91
C MET A 597 21.94 -59.26 -5.10
N ALA A 598 21.68 -60.45 -5.64
CA ALA A 598 20.72 -60.68 -6.71
C ALA A 598 19.25 -60.50 -6.27
N ALA A 599 18.96 -60.59 -4.97
CA ALA A 599 17.62 -60.42 -4.42
C ALA A 599 17.21 -58.94 -4.22
N LEU A 600 18.14 -58.00 -4.42
CA LEU A 600 17.90 -56.57 -4.19
C LEU A 600 17.10 -55.92 -5.33
N PRO A 601 16.31 -54.88 -5.03
CA PRO A 601 15.59 -54.13 -6.06
C PRO A 601 16.56 -53.36 -6.97
N PRO A 602 16.20 -53.15 -8.26
CA PRO A 602 17.06 -52.45 -9.24
C PRO A 602 17.51 -51.06 -8.78
N SER A 603 16.67 -50.30 -8.08
CA SER A 603 17.00 -48.97 -7.56
C SER A 603 18.17 -48.98 -6.58
N THR A 604 18.21 -49.96 -5.69
CA THR A 604 19.28 -50.12 -4.70
C THR A 604 20.58 -50.54 -5.39
N LEU A 605 20.51 -51.43 -6.38
CA LEU A 605 21.67 -51.84 -7.18
C LEU A 605 22.27 -50.66 -7.97
N VAL A 606 21.43 -49.79 -8.54
CA VAL A 606 21.89 -48.56 -9.21
C VAL A 606 22.62 -47.65 -8.23
N ASP A 607 22.08 -47.44 -7.02
CA ASP A 607 22.71 -46.60 -6.00
C ASP A 607 24.08 -47.16 -5.56
N PHE A 608 24.22 -48.48 -5.47
CA PHE A 608 25.51 -49.14 -5.23
C PHE A 608 26.52 -48.91 -6.35
N VAL A 609 26.14 -49.06 -7.62
CA VAL A 609 27.05 -48.82 -8.76
C VAL A 609 27.48 -47.36 -8.83
N VAL A 610 26.52 -46.43 -8.66
CA VAL A 610 26.80 -45.00 -8.60
C VAL A 610 27.71 -44.65 -7.42
N GLY A 611 27.52 -45.31 -6.28
CA GLY A 611 28.40 -45.18 -5.11
C GLY A 611 29.82 -45.71 -5.34
N CYS A 612 29.96 -46.85 -6.02
CA CYS A 612 31.27 -47.40 -6.41
C CYS A 612 32.04 -46.47 -7.36
N ALA A 613 31.35 -45.70 -8.21
CA ALA A 613 32.00 -44.71 -9.06
C ALA A 613 32.58 -43.52 -8.26
N LYS A 614 32.03 -43.24 -7.07
CA LYS A 614 32.42 -42.11 -6.22
C LYS A 614 33.38 -42.48 -5.10
N SER A 615 33.30 -43.71 -4.57
CA SER A 615 34.12 -44.19 -3.46
C SER A 615 34.95 -45.39 -3.88
N ALA A 616 36.27 -45.21 -3.92
CA ALA A 616 37.21 -46.26 -4.29
C ALA A 616 37.19 -47.43 -3.30
N VAL A 617 36.91 -47.16 -2.02
CA VAL A 617 36.86 -48.17 -0.95
C VAL A 617 35.66 -49.09 -1.10
N VAL A 618 34.49 -48.54 -1.46
CA VAL A 618 33.28 -49.33 -1.73
C VAL A 618 33.41 -50.10 -3.05
N ALA A 619 34.07 -49.51 -4.04
CA ALA A 619 34.31 -50.17 -5.33
C ALA A 619 35.18 -51.44 -5.20
N GLN A 620 36.17 -51.45 -4.31
CA GLN A 620 37.05 -52.61 -4.13
C GLN A 620 36.35 -53.79 -3.44
N THR A 621 35.34 -53.53 -2.61
CA THR A 621 34.67 -54.55 -1.79
C THR A 621 33.42 -55.14 -2.45
N ILE A 622 32.56 -54.31 -3.04
CA ILE A 622 31.22 -54.71 -3.48
C ILE A 622 31.05 -54.81 -5.00
N LEU A 623 31.83 -54.04 -5.78
CA LEU A 623 31.58 -53.86 -7.22
C LEU A 623 31.54 -55.19 -7.99
N GLY A 624 32.40 -56.15 -7.65
CA GLY A 624 32.43 -57.47 -8.30
C GLY A 624 31.16 -58.30 -8.08
N GLN A 625 30.54 -58.21 -6.89
CA GLN A 625 29.29 -58.92 -6.58
C GLN A 625 28.07 -58.22 -7.19
N VAL A 626 28.06 -56.89 -7.16
CA VAL A 626 27.02 -56.09 -7.83
C VAL A 626 27.06 -56.31 -9.34
N CYS A 627 28.24 -56.38 -9.96
CA CYS A 627 28.34 -56.66 -11.39
C CYS A 627 27.81 -58.05 -11.77
N LYS A 628 28.00 -59.06 -10.91
CA LYS A 628 27.42 -60.40 -11.09
C LYS A 628 25.89 -60.39 -10.96
N ALA A 629 25.35 -59.67 -9.97
CA ALA A 629 23.91 -59.52 -9.79
C ALA A 629 23.24 -58.76 -10.95
N LEU A 630 23.93 -57.77 -11.52
CA LEU A 630 23.44 -57.00 -12.66
C LEU A 630 23.46 -57.82 -13.96
N SER A 631 24.54 -58.56 -14.22
CA SER A 631 24.67 -59.39 -15.42
C SER A 631 23.64 -60.53 -15.49
N SER A 632 23.20 -61.09 -14.35
CA SER A 632 22.13 -62.09 -14.33
C SER A 632 20.73 -61.49 -14.49
N GLY A 633 20.53 -60.21 -14.14
CA GLY A 633 19.22 -59.54 -14.15
C GLY A 633 18.93 -58.66 -15.38
N LEU A 634 19.92 -58.41 -16.24
CA LEU A 634 19.86 -57.50 -17.40
C LEU A 634 18.84 -57.91 -18.47
N SER A 635 18.57 -59.21 -18.60
CA SER A 635 17.60 -59.75 -19.56
C SER A 635 16.13 -59.58 -19.12
N SER A 636 15.89 -59.13 -17.88
CA SER A 636 14.53 -58.93 -17.37
C SER A 636 14.00 -57.52 -17.72
N ASN A 637 12.71 -57.40 -18.06
CA ASN A 637 12.07 -56.10 -18.35
C ASN A 637 11.84 -55.22 -17.11
N LYS A 638 12.59 -55.45 -16.03
CA LYS A 638 12.48 -54.73 -14.74
C LYS A 638 13.28 -53.42 -14.70
N TRP A 639 14.16 -53.18 -15.68
CA TRP A 639 15.06 -52.04 -15.71
C TRP A 639 14.48 -50.85 -16.49
N THR A 640 14.48 -49.68 -15.86
CA THR A 640 14.13 -48.44 -16.57
C THR A 640 15.31 -47.93 -17.40
N LEU A 641 15.02 -47.17 -18.46
CA LEU A 641 16.06 -46.55 -19.30
C LEU A 641 16.93 -45.55 -18.52
N ASP A 642 16.36 -44.89 -17.49
CA ASP A 642 17.10 -43.96 -16.63
C ASP A 642 18.10 -44.70 -15.73
N ASP A 643 17.71 -45.87 -15.21
CA ASP A 643 18.56 -46.72 -14.39
C ASP A 643 19.72 -47.29 -15.20
N LEU A 644 19.45 -47.81 -16.40
CA LEU A 644 20.49 -48.32 -17.32
C LEU A 644 21.46 -47.20 -17.73
N THR A 645 20.95 -45.99 -17.96
CA THR A 645 21.80 -44.83 -18.25
C THR A 645 22.69 -44.49 -17.06
N LYS A 646 22.16 -44.42 -15.84
CA LYS A 646 22.96 -44.17 -14.62
C LYS A 646 24.04 -45.22 -14.40
N VAL A 647 23.72 -46.50 -14.62
CA VAL A 647 24.67 -47.62 -14.51
C VAL A 647 25.78 -47.50 -15.55
N ALA A 648 25.46 -47.20 -16.81
CA ALA A 648 26.46 -47.02 -17.86
C ALA A 648 27.42 -45.85 -17.55
N ILE A 649 26.90 -44.74 -17.02
CA ILE A 649 27.70 -43.58 -16.61
C ILE A 649 28.61 -43.90 -15.43
N ALA A 650 28.09 -44.59 -14.42
CA ALA A 650 28.87 -44.95 -13.24
C ALA A 650 29.96 -45.98 -13.56
N LEU A 651 29.68 -46.93 -14.46
CA LEU A 651 30.64 -47.95 -14.87
C LEU A 651 31.75 -47.39 -15.78
N SER A 652 31.48 -46.36 -16.58
CA SER A 652 32.48 -45.78 -17.50
C SER A 652 33.68 -45.15 -16.79
N ASP A 653 33.48 -44.67 -15.56
CA ASP A 653 34.53 -44.05 -14.74
C ASP A 653 35.18 -45.06 -13.75
N SER A 654 34.56 -46.23 -13.54
CA SER A 654 35.00 -47.24 -12.57
C SER A 654 36.09 -48.17 -13.13
N LYS A 655 37.17 -48.38 -12.36
CA LYS A 655 38.27 -49.31 -12.69
C LYS A 655 38.21 -50.54 -11.76
N GLY A 656 37.25 -51.44 -11.98
CA GLY A 656 37.04 -52.61 -11.12
C GLY A 656 36.79 -53.92 -11.86
N PRO A 657 36.91 -55.07 -11.18
CA PRO A 657 36.75 -56.39 -11.79
C PRO A 657 35.30 -56.60 -12.26
N GLY A 658 35.13 -56.90 -13.56
CA GLY A 658 33.82 -57.14 -14.18
C GLY A 658 33.10 -55.90 -14.73
N ALA A 659 33.57 -54.69 -14.41
CA ALA A 659 32.94 -53.44 -14.85
C ALA A 659 32.97 -53.26 -16.37
N SER A 660 34.06 -53.64 -17.04
CA SER A 660 34.19 -53.54 -18.50
C SER A 660 33.30 -54.53 -19.26
N LYS A 661 33.13 -55.74 -18.73
CA LYS A 661 32.25 -56.77 -19.31
C LYS A 661 30.78 -56.37 -19.18
N LEU A 662 30.37 -55.95 -17.97
CA LEU A 662 29.02 -55.47 -17.72
C LEU A 662 28.71 -54.19 -18.50
N LEU A 663 29.68 -53.28 -18.65
CA LEU A 663 29.53 -52.10 -19.50
C LEU A 663 29.23 -52.53 -20.95
N GLY A 664 29.90 -53.56 -21.48
CA GLY A 664 29.57 -54.14 -22.78
C GLY A 664 28.11 -54.60 -22.87
N ASP A 665 27.67 -55.42 -21.91
CA ASP A 665 26.31 -55.97 -21.87
C ASP A 665 25.23 -54.88 -21.75
N VAL A 666 25.47 -53.86 -20.90
CA VAL A 666 24.57 -52.70 -20.73
C VAL A 666 24.51 -51.84 -21.99
N LEU A 667 25.65 -51.65 -22.67
CA LEU A 667 25.74 -50.85 -23.90
C LEU A 667 25.01 -51.54 -25.08
N GLU A 668 25.00 -52.87 -25.13
CA GLU A 668 24.24 -53.63 -26.14
C GLU A 668 22.72 -53.44 -25.94
N VAL A 669 22.25 -53.60 -24.70
CA VAL A 669 20.84 -53.38 -24.35
C VAL A 669 20.42 -51.92 -24.59
N LEU A 670 21.24 -50.95 -24.17
CA LEU A 670 20.98 -49.53 -24.41
C LEU A 670 20.98 -49.21 -25.91
N GLY A 671 21.89 -49.81 -26.69
CA GLY A 671 21.99 -49.66 -28.14
C GLY A 671 20.68 -49.95 -28.88
N THR A 672 19.99 -51.02 -28.49
CA THR A 672 18.68 -51.39 -29.06
C THR A 672 17.54 -50.45 -28.67
N ARG A 673 17.70 -49.68 -27.58
CA ARG A 673 16.65 -48.82 -27.00
C ARG A 673 16.94 -47.32 -27.09
N ILE A 674 18.02 -46.92 -27.78
CA ILE A 674 18.40 -45.49 -27.99
C ILE A 674 17.23 -44.63 -28.51
N PRO A 675 16.40 -45.07 -29.48
CA PRO A 675 15.30 -44.26 -30.00
C PRO A 675 14.26 -43.84 -28.95
N GLN A 676 14.14 -44.57 -27.84
CA GLN A 676 13.17 -44.33 -26.77
C GLN A 676 13.66 -43.29 -25.73
N LEU A 677 14.93 -42.89 -25.77
CA LEU A 677 15.51 -41.96 -24.80
C LEU A 677 15.01 -40.52 -24.99
N SER A 678 14.75 -39.83 -23.88
CA SER A 678 14.43 -38.39 -23.88
C SER A 678 15.68 -37.53 -24.17
N ALA A 679 15.48 -36.29 -24.61
CA ALA A 679 16.57 -35.35 -24.91
C ALA A 679 17.54 -35.17 -23.72
N ARG A 680 17.02 -35.03 -22.49
CA ARG A 680 17.83 -34.90 -21.27
C ARG A 680 18.66 -36.14 -20.95
N GLN A 681 18.09 -37.33 -21.21
CA GLN A 681 18.81 -38.59 -21.02
C GLN A 681 19.91 -38.77 -22.05
N LEU A 682 19.68 -38.39 -23.31
CA LEU A 682 20.70 -38.39 -24.36
C LEU A 682 21.86 -37.46 -24.03
N VAL A 683 21.59 -36.25 -23.55
CA VAL A 683 22.64 -35.30 -23.10
C VAL A 683 23.49 -35.91 -21.98
N ARG A 684 22.85 -36.47 -20.94
CA ARG A 684 23.58 -37.09 -19.82
C ARG A 684 24.41 -38.29 -20.25
N LEU A 685 23.85 -39.14 -21.10
CA LEU A 685 24.54 -40.32 -21.62
C LEU A 685 25.77 -39.91 -22.42
N LEU A 686 25.63 -38.94 -23.33
CA LEU A 686 26.74 -38.47 -24.17
C LEU A 686 27.86 -37.82 -23.34
N GLY A 687 27.54 -37.02 -22.32
CA GLY A 687 28.58 -36.21 -21.66
C GLY A 687 29.58 -36.96 -20.78
N SER A 688 29.20 -38.06 -20.15
CA SER A 688 30.13 -38.90 -19.40
C SER A 688 30.73 -40.01 -20.26
N THR A 689 29.95 -40.59 -21.18
CA THR A 689 30.41 -41.72 -22.00
C THR A 689 31.32 -41.29 -23.16
N ALA A 690 31.25 -40.04 -23.62
CA ALA A 690 32.14 -39.53 -24.68
C ALA A 690 33.63 -39.53 -24.28
N ARG A 691 33.94 -39.51 -22.98
CA ARG A 691 35.32 -39.56 -22.46
C ARG A 691 35.90 -40.97 -22.46
N SER A 692 35.07 -42.01 -22.50
CA SER A 692 35.51 -43.41 -22.47
C SER A 692 35.65 -43.98 -23.88
N ALA A 693 36.85 -44.46 -24.23
CA ALA A 693 37.11 -45.05 -25.54
C ALA A 693 36.24 -46.29 -25.85
N ALA A 694 35.78 -47.00 -24.81
CA ALA A 694 34.92 -48.18 -24.93
C ALA A 694 33.49 -47.84 -25.42
N CYS A 695 33.02 -46.61 -25.21
CA CYS A 695 31.64 -46.21 -25.50
C CYS A 695 31.45 -45.55 -26.88
N ARG A 696 32.52 -45.41 -27.69
CA ARG A 696 32.51 -44.75 -29.01
C ARG A 696 31.36 -45.16 -29.96
N PRO A 697 31.03 -46.45 -30.16
CA PRO A 697 29.93 -46.83 -31.07
C PRO A 697 28.55 -46.39 -30.55
N LEU A 698 28.33 -46.44 -29.24
CA LEU A 698 27.10 -45.98 -28.61
C LEU A 698 26.99 -44.45 -28.63
N VAL A 699 28.09 -43.74 -28.39
CA VAL A 699 28.13 -42.27 -28.49
C VAL A 699 27.77 -41.82 -29.92
N LYS A 700 28.23 -42.53 -30.96
CA LYS A 700 27.83 -42.25 -32.34
C LYS A 700 26.34 -42.51 -32.59
N ALA A 701 25.80 -43.63 -32.11
CA ALA A 701 24.39 -43.97 -32.25
C ALA A 701 23.46 -42.99 -31.48
N ALA A 702 23.87 -42.59 -30.27
CA ALA A 702 23.19 -41.59 -29.46
C ALA A 702 23.29 -40.19 -30.09
N ALA A 703 24.44 -39.83 -30.67
CA ALA A 703 24.62 -38.59 -31.42
C ALA A 703 23.74 -38.53 -32.67
N THR A 704 23.60 -39.63 -33.42
CA THR A 704 22.69 -39.70 -34.57
C THR A 704 21.23 -39.52 -34.16
N GLU A 705 20.78 -40.16 -33.08
CA GLU A 705 19.40 -39.99 -32.62
C GLU A 705 19.16 -38.60 -32.01
N ALA A 706 20.15 -38.04 -31.29
CA ALA A 706 20.07 -36.68 -30.78
C ALA A 706 19.98 -35.64 -31.91
N SER A 707 20.72 -35.83 -33.01
CA SER A 707 20.60 -34.98 -34.21
C SER A 707 19.22 -35.08 -34.88
N ARG A 708 18.58 -36.27 -34.85
CA ARG A 708 17.22 -36.47 -35.37
C ARG A 708 16.16 -35.76 -34.52
N LYS A 709 16.34 -35.72 -33.19
CA LYS A 709 15.41 -35.09 -32.25
C LYS A 709 15.68 -33.60 -32.02
N ALA A 710 16.82 -33.07 -32.49
CA ALA A 710 17.22 -31.67 -32.33
C ALA A 710 16.15 -30.62 -32.71
N PRO A 711 15.34 -30.79 -33.79
CA PRO A 711 14.32 -29.81 -34.17
C PRO A 711 13.23 -29.57 -33.13
N GLY A 712 12.96 -30.55 -32.26
CA GLY A 712 11.94 -30.45 -31.20
C GLY A 712 12.49 -30.05 -29.83
N MET A 713 13.79 -29.81 -29.69
CA MET A 713 14.44 -29.52 -28.40
C MET A 713 14.39 -28.02 -28.03
N GLN A 714 14.32 -27.75 -26.73
CA GLN A 714 14.46 -26.39 -26.22
C GLN A 714 15.93 -25.93 -26.29
N ALA A 715 16.15 -24.62 -26.40
CA ALA A 715 17.49 -24.06 -26.50
C ALA A 715 18.40 -24.37 -25.29
N SER A 716 17.81 -24.43 -24.10
CA SER A 716 18.50 -24.80 -22.85
C SER A 716 18.95 -26.27 -22.80
N GLU A 717 18.35 -27.13 -23.62
CA GLU A 717 18.71 -28.56 -23.74
C GLU A 717 19.69 -28.79 -24.89
N LEU A 718 19.58 -27.99 -25.95
CA LEU A 718 20.41 -28.08 -27.15
C LEU A 718 21.85 -27.58 -26.91
N LEU A 719 22.05 -26.57 -26.06
CA LEU A 719 23.37 -26.03 -25.73
C LEU A 719 24.28 -27.06 -25.03
N PRO A 720 23.86 -27.71 -23.92
CA PRO A 720 24.67 -28.76 -23.31
C PRO A 720 24.85 -29.94 -24.25
N LEU A 721 23.84 -30.31 -25.06
CA LEU A 721 24.01 -31.35 -26.10
C LEU A 721 25.16 -31.01 -27.06
N THR A 722 25.23 -29.76 -27.54
CA THR A 722 26.33 -29.35 -28.42
C THR A 722 27.68 -29.43 -27.76
N GLN A 723 27.79 -29.07 -26.48
CA GLN A 723 29.05 -29.15 -25.72
C GLN A 723 29.55 -30.59 -25.60
N GLU A 724 28.64 -31.54 -25.33
CA GLU A 724 29.00 -32.95 -25.14
C GLU A 724 29.34 -33.68 -26.46
N LEU A 725 28.93 -33.12 -27.60
CA LEU A 725 29.25 -33.67 -28.92
C LEU A 725 30.54 -33.11 -29.54
N LEU A 726 31.16 -32.09 -28.94
CA LEU A 726 32.43 -31.52 -29.40
C LEU A 726 33.60 -32.53 -29.47
N PRO A 727 33.75 -33.49 -28.53
CA PRO A 727 34.84 -34.47 -28.57
C PRO A 727 34.82 -35.39 -29.80
N LEU A 728 33.70 -35.48 -30.51
CA LEU A 728 33.57 -36.24 -31.76
C LEU A 728 34.26 -35.55 -32.95
N GLY A 729 34.44 -34.23 -32.88
CA GLY A 729 35.14 -33.42 -33.88
C GLY A 729 34.26 -32.96 -35.05
N ALA A 730 34.73 -31.95 -35.78
CA ALA A 730 33.96 -31.26 -36.83
C ALA A 730 33.66 -32.07 -38.10
N ALA A 731 34.23 -33.26 -38.23
CA ALA A 731 33.99 -34.15 -39.36
C ALA A 731 32.71 -35.00 -39.19
N ASP A 732 32.17 -35.12 -37.97
CA ASP A 732 31.01 -35.95 -37.71
C ASP A 732 29.70 -35.33 -38.23
N LYS A 733 28.94 -36.15 -38.98
CA LYS A 733 27.69 -35.75 -39.64
C LYS A 733 26.63 -35.25 -38.66
N SER A 734 26.55 -35.88 -37.48
CA SER A 734 25.59 -35.52 -36.42
C SER A 734 25.86 -34.14 -35.82
N LEU A 735 27.13 -33.77 -35.63
CA LEU A 735 27.51 -32.45 -35.12
C LEU A 735 27.16 -31.36 -36.15
N ARG A 736 27.46 -31.58 -37.43
CA ARG A 736 27.09 -30.65 -38.51
C ARG A 736 25.58 -30.41 -38.60
N GLN A 737 24.77 -31.47 -38.51
CA GLN A 737 23.31 -31.34 -38.52
C GLN A 737 22.76 -30.51 -37.35
N ILE A 738 23.36 -30.63 -36.16
CA ILE A 738 22.98 -29.80 -35.00
C ILE A 738 23.43 -28.36 -35.19
N LEU A 739 24.60 -28.13 -35.78
CA LEU A 739 25.07 -26.79 -36.12
C LEU A 739 24.19 -26.14 -37.19
N ASP A 740 23.80 -26.85 -38.24
CA ASP A 740 22.83 -26.37 -39.23
C ASP A 740 21.49 -25.98 -38.59
N HIS A 741 21.03 -26.75 -37.60
CA HIS A 741 19.83 -26.41 -36.84
C HIS A 741 20.02 -25.14 -35.99
N TRP A 742 21.17 -24.96 -35.33
CA TRP A 742 21.52 -23.72 -34.64
C TRP A 742 21.54 -22.52 -35.59
N GLN A 743 22.07 -22.69 -36.79
CA GLN A 743 22.11 -21.65 -37.82
C GLN A 743 20.69 -21.23 -38.23
N GLN A 744 19.80 -22.19 -38.49
CA GLN A 744 18.39 -21.94 -38.85
C GLN A 744 17.62 -21.26 -37.70
N ARG A 745 17.81 -21.70 -36.46
CA ARG A 745 17.13 -21.15 -35.28
C ARG A 745 17.58 -19.72 -34.97
N LEU A 746 18.87 -19.43 -35.09
CA LEU A 746 19.42 -18.09 -34.80
C LEU A 746 19.15 -17.08 -35.92
N SER A 747 18.92 -17.53 -37.16
CA SER A 747 18.64 -16.66 -38.32
C SER A 747 17.17 -16.26 -38.49
N GLY A 748 16.27 -16.73 -37.62
CA GLY A 748 14.88 -16.25 -37.53
C GLY A 748 13.83 -17.04 -38.34
N GLY A 749 14.18 -18.22 -38.87
CA GLY A 749 13.28 -19.01 -39.72
C GLY A 749 12.46 -20.12 -39.04
N ALA A 750 12.75 -20.45 -37.78
CA ALA A 750 12.02 -21.51 -37.06
C ALA A 750 11.01 -20.90 -36.08
N GLU A 751 9.72 -21.23 -36.25
CA GLU A 751 8.69 -20.95 -35.25
C GLU A 751 9.15 -21.52 -33.90
N GLU A 752 9.34 -20.66 -32.89
CA GLU A 752 9.68 -21.14 -31.55
C GLU A 752 8.52 -21.98 -31.01
N PRO A 753 8.79 -23.20 -30.48
CA PRO A 753 7.76 -23.97 -29.80
C PRO A 753 7.20 -23.14 -28.65
N LYS A 754 5.89 -22.84 -28.70
CA LYS A 754 5.17 -22.00 -27.75
C LYS A 754 5.54 -22.36 -26.30
N GLY A 755 6.23 -21.46 -25.59
CA GLY A 755 6.53 -21.59 -24.17
C GLY A 755 8.00 -21.69 -23.74
N GLY A 756 8.99 -21.58 -24.64
CA GLY A 756 10.41 -21.52 -24.27
C GLY A 756 10.92 -20.08 -24.10
N GLU A 757 11.71 -19.79 -23.05
CA GLU A 757 12.41 -18.51 -22.92
C GLU A 757 13.43 -18.32 -24.06
N PRO A 758 13.50 -17.13 -24.69
CA PRO A 758 14.48 -16.86 -25.73
C PRO A 758 15.90 -16.85 -25.15
N LEU A 759 16.88 -17.43 -25.87
CA LEU A 759 18.28 -17.47 -25.45
C LEU A 759 18.81 -16.09 -25.03
N SER A 760 19.49 -16.07 -23.87
CA SER A 760 20.20 -14.89 -23.40
C SER A 760 21.40 -14.59 -24.30
N ALA A 761 21.83 -13.33 -24.34
CA ALA A 761 23.01 -12.93 -25.11
C ALA A 761 24.29 -13.64 -24.60
N ASP A 762 24.36 -13.94 -23.30
CA ASP A 762 25.46 -14.66 -22.67
C ASP A 762 25.53 -16.13 -23.10
N ASP A 763 24.39 -16.79 -23.29
CA ASP A 763 24.37 -18.19 -23.72
C ASP A 763 24.75 -18.33 -25.19
N VAL A 764 24.39 -17.36 -26.03
CA VAL A 764 24.87 -17.27 -27.42
C VAL A 764 26.38 -17.00 -27.47
N ALA A 765 26.91 -16.19 -26.54
CA ALA A 765 28.35 -15.97 -26.39
C ALA A 765 29.11 -17.24 -25.97
N LYS A 766 28.57 -18.01 -25.00
CA LYS A 766 29.13 -19.31 -24.60
C LYS A 766 29.10 -20.32 -25.75
N LEU A 767 28.02 -20.38 -26.52
CA LEU A 767 27.95 -21.23 -27.72
C LEU A 767 29.10 -20.91 -28.68
N ALA A 768 29.36 -19.63 -28.95
CA ALA A 768 30.47 -19.20 -29.79
C ALA A 768 31.84 -19.64 -29.24
N GLN A 769 32.05 -19.50 -27.92
CA GLN A 769 33.27 -19.91 -27.23
C GLN A 769 33.56 -21.40 -27.40
N HIS A 770 32.54 -22.24 -27.25
CA HIS A 770 32.68 -23.69 -27.35
C HIS A 770 32.89 -24.18 -28.79
N LEU A 771 32.29 -23.51 -29.78
CA LEU A 771 32.37 -23.91 -31.18
C LEU A 771 33.65 -23.42 -31.89
N ALA A 772 34.20 -22.28 -31.49
CA ALA A 772 35.37 -21.66 -32.12
C ALA A 772 36.59 -22.60 -32.27
N PRO A 773 36.97 -23.42 -31.26
CA PRO A 773 38.12 -24.33 -31.40
C PRO A 773 37.84 -25.57 -32.27
N VAL A 774 36.58 -25.94 -32.50
CA VAL A 774 36.21 -27.22 -33.14
C VAL A 774 35.79 -27.04 -34.58
N ALA A 775 34.91 -26.07 -34.88
CA ALA A 775 34.31 -25.90 -36.20
C ALA A 775 34.33 -24.44 -36.70
N PRO A 776 35.49 -23.76 -36.77
CA PRO A 776 35.59 -22.31 -37.03
C PRO A 776 35.04 -21.88 -38.41
N GLU A 777 34.97 -22.78 -39.38
CA GLU A 777 34.52 -22.51 -40.76
C GLU A 777 32.99 -22.64 -40.95
N HIS A 778 32.22 -22.95 -39.90
CA HIS A 778 30.77 -23.18 -40.03
C HIS A 778 29.97 -21.87 -40.16
N GLY A 779 28.95 -21.85 -41.01
CA GLY A 779 28.04 -20.71 -41.21
C GLY A 779 27.23 -20.29 -39.97
N VAL A 780 27.26 -21.06 -38.87
CA VAL A 780 26.59 -20.73 -37.60
C VAL A 780 27.11 -19.41 -37.03
N PHE A 781 28.40 -19.12 -37.23
CA PHE A 781 29.02 -17.89 -36.74
C PHE A 781 28.45 -16.62 -37.39
N GLU A 782 27.86 -16.71 -38.59
CA GLU A 782 27.15 -15.56 -39.19
C GLU A 782 25.87 -15.24 -38.40
N ALA A 783 25.09 -16.26 -38.04
CA ALA A 783 23.86 -16.10 -37.26
C ALA A 783 24.13 -15.69 -35.80
N ILE A 784 25.16 -16.27 -35.17
CA ILE A 784 25.66 -15.86 -33.85
C ILE A 784 26.06 -14.38 -33.86
N ALA A 785 26.85 -13.96 -34.86
CA ALA A 785 27.32 -12.58 -34.93
C ALA A 785 26.18 -11.56 -35.09
N GLN A 786 25.17 -11.90 -35.89
CA GLN A 786 23.98 -11.07 -36.04
C GLN A 786 23.19 -10.95 -34.72
N ARG A 787 22.97 -12.07 -34.02
CA ARG A 787 22.16 -12.08 -32.79
C ARG A 787 22.85 -11.35 -31.63
N ILE A 788 24.16 -11.47 -31.52
CA ILE A 788 24.98 -10.74 -30.54
C ILE A 788 24.98 -9.24 -30.86
N GLN A 789 25.04 -8.87 -32.15
CA GLN A 789 24.97 -7.47 -32.56
C GLN A 789 23.62 -6.81 -32.15
N GLU A 790 22.51 -7.54 -32.26
CA GLU A 790 21.18 -7.05 -31.85
C GLU A 790 21.02 -6.90 -30.33
N ARG A 791 21.66 -7.78 -29.54
CA ARG A 791 21.47 -7.87 -28.08
C ARG A 791 22.74 -7.54 -27.28
N ALA A 792 23.66 -6.76 -27.87
CA ALA A 792 24.95 -6.44 -27.25
C ALA A 792 24.84 -5.72 -25.89
N SER A 793 23.76 -4.98 -25.65
CA SER A 793 23.53 -4.24 -24.40
C SER A 793 23.09 -5.09 -23.21
N SER A 794 22.74 -6.37 -23.42
CA SER A 794 22.32 -7.29 -22.36
C SER A 794 23.41 -8.30 -21.97
N LEU A 795 24.62 -8.17 -22.50
CA LEU A 795 25.76 -9.04 -22.17
C LEU A 795 26.31 -8.73 -20.78
N THR A 796 26.62 -9.75 -20.00
CA THR A 796 27.33 -9.60 -18.72
C THR A 796 28.84 -9.75 -18.90
N ALA A 797 29.61 -9.48 -17.84
CA ALA A 797 31.07 -9.67 -17.82
C ALA A 797 31.50 -11.09 -18.24
N ALA A 798 30.71 -12.13 -17.90
CA ALA A 798 30.97 -13.50 -18.32
C ALA A 798 30.72 -13.70 -19.82
N GLY A 799 29.67 -13.07 -20.38
CA GLY A 799 29.39 -13.08 -21.82
C GLY A 799 30.47 -12.37 -22.64
N PHE A 800 31.00 -11.24 -22.14
CA PHE A 800 32.13 -10.55 -22.79
C PHE A 800 33.40 -11.43 -22.82
N ALA A 801 33.75 -12.08 -21.70
CA ALA A 801 34.90 -12.96 -21.64
C ALA A 801 34.77 -14.18 -22.59
N ALA A 802 33.57 -14.75 -22.69
CA ALA A 802 33.29 -15.84 -23.64
C ALA A 802 33.46 -15.38 -25.10
N LEU A 803 33.03 -14.16 -25.42
CA LEU A 803 33.20 -13.59 -26.77
C LEU A 803 34.63 -13.26 -27.12
N GLU A 804 35.42 -12.73 -26.17
CA GLU A 804 36.85 -12.48 -26.39
C GLU A 804 37.62 -13.77 -26.62
N SER A 805 37.23 -14.85 -25.95
CA SER A 805 37.78 -16.20 -26.18
C SER A 805 37.41 -16.75 -27.56
N ALA A 806 36.18 -16.50 -28.03
CA ALA A 806 35.70 -16.98 -29.33
C ALA A 806 36.28 -16.16 -30.50
N PHE A 807 36.40 -14.84 -30.33
CA PHE A 807 36.84 -13.88 -31.34
C PHE A 807 37.99 -12.99 -30.83
N PRO A 808 39.21 -13.55 -30.70
CA PRO A 808 40.35 -12.80 -30.19
C PRO A 808 40.63 -11.50 -30.98
N PRO A 809 40.97 -10.39 -30.30
CA PRO A 809 41.27 -9.10 -30.94
C PRO A 809 42.56 -9.12 -31.78
N THR A 810 43.42 -10.11 -31.56
CA THR A 810 44.70 -10.34 -32.29
C THR A 810 44.51 -10.98 -33.66
N GLY A 811 43.27 -11.26 -34.09
CA GLY A 811 42.99 -11.71 -35.46
C GLY A 811 42.89 -13.23 -35.66
N GLY A 812 42.72 -14.03 -34.60
CA GLY A 812 42.40 -15.45 -34.69
C GLY A 812 40.90 -15.74 -34.47
N GLY A 813 40.44 -16.91 -34.92
CA GLY A 813 39.07 -17.41 -34.71
C GLY A 813 38.14 -17.25 -35.93
N PRO A 814 36.85 -17.63 -35.79
CA PRO A 814 35.86 -17.59 -36.87
C PRO A 814 35.68 -16.18 -37.43
N ALA A 815 35.54 -16.06 -38.76
CA ALA A 815 35.47 -14.76 -39.45
C ALA A 815 34.10 -14.53 -40.15
N PRO A 816 33.01 -14.30 -39.39
CA PRO A 816 31.73 -13.97 -39.99
C PRO A 816 31.77 -12.58 -40.66
N LYS A 817 31.00 -12.38 -41.74
CA LYS A 817 30.97 -11.12 -42.51
C LYS A 817 30.68 -9.88 -41.65
N ASN A 818 29.89 -10.03 -40.57
CA ASN A 818 29.53 -8.95 -39.65
C ASN A 818 30.47 -8.79 -38.44
N ARG A 819 31.62 -9.49 -38.40
CA ARG A 819 32.55 -9.50 -37.25
C ARG A 819 32.91 -8.10 -36.74
N GLN A 820 33.25 -7.17 -37.65
CA GLN A 820 33.64 -5.81 -37.25
C GLN A 820 32.47 -5.00 -36.67
N LYS A 821 31.27 -5.14 -37.23
CA LYS A 821 30.06 -4.44 -36.74
C LYS A 821 29.63 -4.96 -35.37
N MET A 822 29.68 -6.27 -35.17
CA MET A 822 29.43 -6.92 -33.89
C MET A 822 30.43 -6.45 -32.82
N LEU A 823 31.74 -6.52 -33.09
CA LEU A 823 32.78 -6.10 -32.13
C LEU A 823 32.66 -4.61 -31.76
N GLN A 824 32.24 -3.76 -32.69
CA GLN A 824 31.94 -2.35 -32.40
C GLN A 824 30.71 -2.17 -31.49
N ALA A 825 29.65 -2.96 -31.67
CA ALA A 825 28.48 -2.92 -30.80
C ALA A 825 28.79 -3.40 -29.37
N VAL A 826 29.57 -4.48 -29.24
CA VAL A 826 30.03 -5.04 -27.97
C VAL A 826 30.91 -4.04 -27.20
N ARG A 827 31.86 -3.37 -27.88
CA ARG A 827 32.70 -2.31 -27.27
C ARG A 827 31.88 -1.11 -26.77
N LYS A 828 30.85 -0.71 -27.52
CA LYS A 828 29.94 0.38 -27.11
C LYS A 828 29.14 0.01 -25.86
N ALA A 829 28.70 -1.24 -25.74
CA ALA A 829 27.98 -1.74 -24.55
C ALA A 829 28.91 -1.81 -23.32
N GLN A 830 30.12 -2.34 -23.48
CA GLN A 830 31.12 -2.46 -22.41
C GLN A 830 31.54 -1.10 -21.82
N HIS A 831 31.62 -0.06 -22.66
CA HIS A 831 31.88 1.32 -22.20
C HIS A 831 30.71 1.95 -21.42
N LYS A 832 29.48 1.47 -21.60
CA LYS A 832 28.30 2.00 -20.91
C LYS A 832 28.16 1.45 -19.48
N ASP A 833 28.53 0.18 -19.26
CA ASP A 833 28.55 -0.44 -17.93
C ASP A 833 29.72 0.03 -17.06
N SER A 834 30.86 0.40 -17.66
CA SER A 834 32.00 0.98 -16.92
C SER A 834 31.75 2.40 -16.37
N LEU A 835 30.64 3.04 -16.75
CA LEU A 835 30.16 4.33 -16.24
C LEU A 835 29.07 4.21 -15.14
N ALA A 836 28.61 3.00 -14.81
CA ALA A 836 27.74 2.75 -13.67
C ALA A 836 28.56 2.51 -12.39
N PRO A 837 28.18 3.04 -11.21
CA PRO A 837 28.91 2.80 -9.98
C PRO A 837 28.73 1.35 -9.54
N SER A 838 29.73 0.49 -9.80
CA SER A 838 29.75 -0.89 -9.36
C SER A 838 29.91 -0.99 -7.84
N SER A 839 28.89 -1.51 -7.16
CA SER A 839 28.88 -1.79 -5.71
C SER A 839 29.63 -3.06 -5.31
N THR A 840 30.69 -3.44 -6.02
CA THR A 840 31.41 -4.72 -5.83
C THR A 840 32.91 -4.56 -5.57
N LEU A 841 33.32 -3.44 -4.96
CA LEU A 841 34.69 -3.23 -4.46
C LEU A 841 34.86 -3.52 -2.96
N ALA A 842 33.81 -3.90 -2.25
CA ALA A 842 33.89 -4.28 -0.84
C ALA A 842 34.22 -5.78 -0.62
N ASP A 843 33.92 -6.66 -1.58
CA ASP A 843 34.05 -8.11 -1.40
C ASP A 843 35.33 -8.72 -2.01
N ALA A 844 35.98 -8.05 -2.97
CA ALA A 844 37.20 -8.55 -3.60
C ALA A 844 38.50 -8.37 -2.76
N ARG A 845 38.39 -7.80 -1.54
CA ARG A 845 39.53 -7.67 -0.61
C ARG A 845 39.56 -8.74 0.50
N ARG A 846 38.63 -9.71 0.50
CA ARG A 846 38.53 -10.77 1.51
C ARG A 846 39.00 -12.16 1.09
N GLU A 847 39.39 -12.37 -0.18
CA GLU A 847 39.87 -13.68 -0.68
C GLU A 847 41.35 -13.71 -1.09
N ARG A 848 42.22 -13.09 -0.29
CA ARG A 848 43.63 -13.49 -0.24
C ARG A 848 44.00 -13.70 1.21
N LEU A 849 44.00 -14.97 1.61
CA LEU A 849 44.84 -15.63 2.60
C LEU A 849 44.11 -16.90 3.08
N GLN A 850 44.30 -18.02 2.36
CA GLN A 850 44.25 -19.32 3.01
C GLN A 850 45.65 -19.64 3.56
N PRO A 851 45.81 -20.10 4.80
CA PRO A 851 47.07 -20.64 5.28
C PRO A 851 47.24 -22.08 4.79
N ARG A 852 48.42 -22.40 4.25
CA ARG A 852 48.91 -23.76 4.06
C ARG A 852 49.30 -24.34 5.41
N ASP A 853 48.74 -25.50 5.73
CA ASP A 853 49.20 -26.37 6.80
C ASP A 853 50.67 -26.80 6.61
N ARG A 854 51.45 -26.70 7.68
CA ARG A 854 52.61 -27.58 7.94
C ARG A 854 52.61 -28.00 9.41
N SER A 855 52.47 -29.30 9.57
CA SER A 855 52.71 -30.15 10.72
C SER A 855 53.97 -29.81 11.53
N ALA A 856 53.89 -29.91 12.87
CA ALA A 856 54.52 -31.00 13.64
C ALA A 856 54.71 -30.67 15.13
N SER A 857 54.29 -31.64 15.96
CA SER A 857 54.91 -32.13 17.21
C SER A 857 55.14 -31.22 18.42
N ARG A 858 54.44 -31.61 19.49
CA ARG A 858 54.92 -31.98 20.84
C ARG A 858 55.53 -30.93 21.78
N ASP A 859 55.13 -31.14 23.03
CA ASP A 859 55.78 -30.82 24.30
C ASP A 859 55.52 -29.47 24.98
N GLY A 860 55.16 -29.58 26.26
CA GLY A 860 55.78 -28.78 27.30
C GLY A 860 54.94 -27.66 27.91
N GLU A 861 54.25 -28.03 28.99
CA GLU A 861 54.26 -27.31 30.28
C GLU A 861 53.96 -25.79 30.39
N ARG A 862 52.96 -25.53 31.24
CA ARG A 862 52.97 -24.58 32.36
C ARG A 862 53.51 -23.17 32.09
N ARG A 863 52.58 -22.23 31.86
CA ARG A 863 52.78 -20.78 32.11
C ARG A 863 52.16 -20.36 33.44
N ARG A 864 53.01 -20.14 34.45
CA ARG A 864 52.84 -19.11 35.49
C ARG A 864 54.23 -18.63 35.90
N GLU A 865 54.56 -17.36 35.69
CA GLU A 865 54.63 -16.37 36.78
C GLU A 865 55.19 -15.02 36.29
N ARG A 866 54.47 -13.98 36.72
CA ARG A 866 54.83 -12.59 37.02
C ARG A 866 56.28 -12.15 36.77
N ARG A 867 56.42 -10.89 36.34
CA ARG A 867 57.24 -9.91 37.09
C ARG A 867 56.85 -8.47 36.74
N ARG A 868 56.45 -7.75 37.80
CA ARG A 868 56.56 -6.29 37.91
C ARG A 868 58.05 -5.92 37.98
N SER A 869 58.45 -4.77 37.48
CA SER A 869 58.94 -3.64 38.31
C SER A 869 59.60 -2.50 37.52
N ARG A 870 59.10 -1.29 37.81
CA ARG A 870 59.76 0.01 37.98
C ARG A 870 61.25 0.09 37.59
N SER A 871 61.64 1.08 36.79
CA SER A 871 62.19 2.36 37.29
C SER A 871 62.90 3.21 36.21
N ARG A 872 62.84 4.53 36.42
CA ARG A 872 63.87 5.57 36.15
C ARG A 872 64.25 5.95 34.70
N GLY A 873 64.05 7.24 34.42
CA GLY A 873 64.66 7.94 33.29
C GLY A 873 64.26 9.42 33.18
N ARG A 874 64.64 10.24 34.17
CA ARG A 874 64.58 11.72 34.13
C ARG A 874 65.90 12.28 33.58
N LYS A 875 65.84 13.20 32.62
CA LYS A 875 66.69 14.40 32.43
C LYS A 875 65.77 15.45 31.76
N ARG A 876 65.36 16.60 32.33
CA ARG A 876 66.07 17.78 32.90
C ARG A 876 67.21 18.19 31.96
N SER A 877 67.34 19.43 31.47
CA SER A 877 66.90 20.74 32.00
C SER A 877 67.44 21.88 31.14
N ARG A 878 66.77 23.07 31.22
CA ARG A 878 67.34 24.44 31.37
C ARG A 878 68.29 24.96 30.25
N SER A 879 68.32 26.22 29.83
CA SER A 879 67.65 27.46 30.20
C SER A 879 68.18 28.60 29.29
N ARG A 880 67.41 29.69 29.20
CA ARG A 880 67.84 31.10 29.03
C ARG A 880 68.15 31.66 27.62
N SER A 881 67.28 32.62 27.27
CA SER A 881 67.61 34.01 26.92
C SER A 881 67.97 34.40 25.48
N ARG A 882 66.95 34.98 24.83
CA ARG A 882 66.94 36.29 24.15
C ARG A 882 68.30 36.91 23.74
N SER A 883 68.45 37.17 22.44
CA SER A 883 68.64 38.53 21.86
C SER A 883 68.58 38.43 20.32
N ARG A 884 67.82 39.31 19.65
CA ARG A 884 68.27 40.38 18.71
C ARG A 884 68.98 39.81 17.46
N ASP A 885 68.71 40.26 16.23
CA ASP A 885 68.70 41.65 15.81
C ASP A 885 68.27 41.81 14.34
N ARG A 886 67.83 43.05 14.00
CA ARG A 886 67.88 43.76 12.69
C ARG A 886 67.03 43.24 11.52
N GLY A 887 66.45 44.07 10.66
CA GLY A 887 66.51 45.53 10.44
C GLY A 887 65.74 45.81 9.14
N ARG A 888 64.84 46.81 9.11
CA ARG A 888 65.04 48.20 8.66
C ARG A 888 64.75 48.49 7.16
N SER A 889 63.63 49.19 6.96
CA SER A 889 63.55 50.61 6.53
C SER A 889 63.55 51.05 5.04
N ARG A 890 62.78 52.15 4.85
CA ARG A 890 62.84 53.28 3.88
C ARG A 890 61.83 53.20 2.71
N SER A 891 61.22 54.28 2.18
CA SER A 891 60.99 55.68 2.59
C SER A 891 60.19 56.42 1.48
N ARG A 892 59.32 57.37 1.86
CA ARG A 892 59.03 58.71 1.27
C ARG A 892 58.61 58.90 -0.23
N ASP A 893 57.38 59.43 -0.37
CA ASP A 893 57.01 60.82 -0.77
C ASP A 893 56.86 61.25 -2.26
N ARG A 894 55.79 62.05 -2.48
CA ARG A 894 55.43 63.04 -3.55
C ARG A 894 54.97 62.63 -4.97
N GLY A 895 53.88 63.29 -5.41
CA GLY A 895 53.93 64.10 -6.65
C GLY A 895 52.92 63.86 -7.80
N ARG A 896 51.71 64.43 -7.68
CA ARG A 896 51.05 65.36 -8.65
C ARG A 896 50.95 65.06 -10.18
N SER A 897 49.69 65.11 -10.63
CA SER A 897 49.10 65.83 -11.80
C SER A 897 48.91 65.18 -13.19
N ARG A 898 47.68 65.42 -13.68
CA ARG A 898 47.24 65.84 -15.03
C ARG A 898 46.82 64.77 -16.06
N SER A 899 45.55 64.93 -16.47
CA SER A 899 45.13 65.28 -17.84
C SER A 899 44.61 64.20 -18.80
N ARG A 900 43.29 64.32 -19.04
CA ARG A 900 42.60 64.48 -20.34
C ARG A 900 41.97 63.28 -21.06
N LYS A 901 40.77 63.62 -21.58
CA LYS A 901 40.07 63.19 -22.81
C LYS A 901 39.35 61.83 -22.75
N SER A 902 38.16 61.65 -23.32
CA SER A 902 37.17 62.57 -23.93
C SER A 902 36.00 61.72 -24.48
N ARG A 903 34.80 62.34 -24.54
CA ARG A 903 33.72 62.15 -25.55
C ARG A 903 33.09 60.74 -25.61
N SER A 904 31.81 60.52 -25.92
CA SER A 904 30.65 61.23 -26.48
C SER A 904 29.49 60.20 -26.39
N GLY A 905 28.19 60.46 -26.40
CA GLY A 905 27.36 61.63 -26.65
C GLY A 905 25.94 61.14 -26.98
N ARG A 906 24.97 62.07 -26.91
CA ARG A 906 23.67 62.12 -27.61
C ARG A 906 22.55 61.15 -27.18
N ARG A 907 21.44 61.69 -26.65
CA ARG A 907 20.17 62.15 -27.30
C ARG A 907 19.12 61.02 -27.24
N SER A 908 17.81 61.17 -27.06
CA SER A 908 16.91 62.33 -26.95
C SER A 908 15.47 61.83 -26.74
N ARG A 909 14.65 62.61 -26.00
CA ARG A 909 13.27 63.09 -26.31
C ARG A 909 12.23 62.09 -26.84
N SER A 910 11.10 61.90 -26.14
CA SER A 910 9.80 62.59 -26.29
C SER A 910 8.77 61.66 -26.94
N GLY A 911 7.48 61.59 -26.59
CA GLY A 911 6.66 62.32 -25.63
C GLY A 911 5.17 62.15 -26.00
N ARG A 912 4.29 62.52 -25.06
CA ARG A 912 2.88 62.97 -25.25
C ARG A 912 1.84 61.88 -25.62
N ARG A 913 0.59 61.87 -25.12
CA ARG A 913 -0.21 62.93 -24.45
C ARG A 913 -1.52 62.37 -23.84
N SER A 914 -1.92 62.92 -22.67
CA SER A 914 -3.29 63.30 -22.17
C SER A 914 -4.43 62.26 -22.07
N ARG A 915 -5.42 62.30 -21.15
CA ARG A 915 -5.94 63.29 -20.15
C ARG A 915 -6.92 62.54 -19.20
N SER A 916 -6.87 62.81 -17.89
CA SER A 916 -7.99 63.15 -16.97
C SER A 916 -8.35 62.01 -16.00
N GLY A 917 -8.58 62.17 -14.70
CA GLY A 917 -8.47 63.31 -13.79
C GLY A 917 -8.73 62.83 -12.34
N ARG A 918 -7.93 63.37 -11.40
CA ARG A 918 -8.19 63.76 -9.99
C ARG A 918 -9.31 63.03 -9.20
N ARG A 919 -9.18 62.65 -7.91
CA ARG A 919 -8.33 63.13 -6.81
C ARG A 919 -8.51 62.22 -5.57
N SER A 920 -7.39 61.85 -4.94
CA SER A 920 -7.12 61.78 -3.49
C SER A 920 -8.04 60.95 -2.54
N ARG A 921 -7.49 59.89 -1.94
CA ARG A 921 -7.12 59.86 -0.50
C ARG A 921 -6.30 58.61 -0.11
N SER A 922 -5.34 58.87 0.77
CA SER A 922 -4.47 57.95 1.54
C SER A 922 -3.31 57.27 0.78
N GLY A 923 -2.11 57.61 1.22
CA GLY A 923 -0.86 57.06 0.74
C GLY A 923 0.13 56.82 1.88
N ARG A 924 1.03 55.87 1.63
CA ARG A 924 2.41 55.67 2.13
C ARG A 924 2.71 54.17 1.88
N ARG A 925 3.80 53.72 1.27
CA ARG A 925 4.99 54.34 0.65
C ARG A 925 5.63 53.23 -0.20
N SER A 926 5.92 53.54 -1.46
CA SER A 926 6.88 52.83 -2.31
C SER A 926 8.33 53.08 -1.84
N ARG A 927 9.26 52.13 -2.07
CA ARG A 927 10.48 52.38 -2.88
C ARG A 927 11.39 51.15 -3.01
N SER A 928 11.49 50.70 -4.27
CA SER A 928 12.70 50.42 -5.04
C SER A 928 14.05 50.24 -4.32
N GLY A 929 14.77 49.18 -4.71
CA GLY A 929 16.22 49.08 -4.58
C GLY A 929 16.79 47.81 -5.24
N ARG A 930 16.82 47.76 -6.58
CA ARG A 930 17.41 46.67 -7.37
C ARG A 930 18.79 47.14 -7.88
N ARG A 931 19.88 46.55 -7.35
CA ARG A 931 21.32 46.61 -7.74
C ARG A 931 22.13 46.14 -6.53
N SER A 932 23.32 45.56 -6.61
CA SER A 932 24.07 44.77 -7.57
C SER A 932 25.37 44.40 -6.85
N ARG A 933 25.79 43.12 -6.92
CA ARG A 933 27.15 42.59 -6.77
C ARG A 933 28.14 43.40 -5.91
N SER A 934 28.40 42.89 -4.70
CA SER A 934 29.74 42.95 -4.09
C SER A 934 29.81 41.91 -2.98
N GLY A 935 30.71 40.94 -3.13
CA GLY A 935 30.98 39.94 -2.10
C GLY A 935 31.53 40.58 -0.82
N LYS A 936 31.08 40.08 0.33
CA LYS A 936 31.77 40.22 1.61
C LYS A 936 31.10 39.33 2.67
N LYS A 937 31.92 38.37 3.12
CA LYS A 937 32.16 37.97 4.51
C LYS A 937 30.99 37.47 5.37
N ASP A 938 31.17 36.21 5.76
CA ASP A 938 30.57 35.49 6.87
C ASP A 938 30.46 36.29 8.18
N ALA A 939 29.25 36.28 8.73
CA ALA A 939 28.85 36.47 10.13
C ALA A 939 27.32 36.28 10.15
N GLY A 940 26.65 35.52 11.01
CA GLY A 940 27.02 34.71 12.17
C GLY A 940 25.74 34.03 12.68
N LYS A 941 25.93 33.02 13.52
CA LYS A 941 24.92 32.30 14.32
C LYS A 941 23.78 33.20 14.81
N GLY A 942 22.53 32.78 14.59
CA GLY A 942 21.36 33.41 15.21
C GLY A 942 21.07 32.79 16.57
N ASP A 943 21.17 33.59 17.63
CA ASP A 943 20.83 33.17 18.99
C ASP A 943 19.30 33.02 19.16
N PHE A 944 18.86 31.85 19.62
CA PHE A 944 17.46 31.61 20.01
C PHE A 944 17.18 32.33 21.34
N LYS A 945 15.96 32.85 21.51
CA LYS A 945 15.51 33.46 22.76
C LYS A 945 14.59 32.52 23.53
N GLU A 946 14.58 32.65 24.85
CA GLU A 946 13.59 32.03 25.73
C GLU A 946 12.16 32.29 25.19
N GLY A 947 11.37 31.23 25.06
CA GLY A 947 10.04 31.21 24.46
C GLY A 947 9.97 30.93 22.95
N ASP A 948 11.10 30.84 22.23
CA ASP A 948 11.09 30.54 20.79
C ASP A 948 10.70 29.06 20.55
N LYS A 949 9.66 28.83 19.73
CA LYS A 949 9.24 27.47 19.32
C LYS A 949 10.20 26.91 18.27
N VAL A 950 10.81 25.77 18.55
CA VAL A 950 11.86 25.14 17.74
C VAL A 950 11.59 23.67 17.47
N ALA A 951 12.13 23.15 16.37
CA ALA A 951 12.21 21.73 16.06
C ALA A 951 13.68 21.29 15.97
N ILE A 952 13.96 20.09 16.46
CA ILE A 952 15.31 19.53 16.48
C ILE A 952 15.58 18.81 15.15
N GLN A 953 16.71 19.09 14.52
CA GLN A 953 17.14 18.45 13.27
C GLN A 953 18.66 18.29 13.26
N GLY A 954 19.18 17.25 12.58
CA GLY A 954 20.61 17.09 12.34
C GLY A 954 21.40 16.36 13.43
N LEU A 955 20.75 15.76 14.44
CA LEU A 955 21.43 14.92 15.43
C LEU A 955 21.80 13.55 14.82
N THR A 956 23.09 13.27 14.68
CA THR A 956 23.63 12.00 14.19
C THR A 956 23.70 10.93 15.29
N LYS A 957 23.97 11.33 16.54
CA LYS A 957 24.10 10.39 17.67
C LYS A 957 22.76 9.96 18.26
N PHE A 958 21.72 10.78 18.14
CA PHE A 958 20.37 10.50 18.66
C PHE A 958 19.31 10.85 17.62
N PRO A 959 19.18 10.07 16.53
CA PRO A 959 18.27 10.39 15.43
C PRO A 959 16.79 10.38 15.84
N LYS A 960 16.43 9.70 16.94
CA LYS A 960 15.06 9.66 17.49
C LYS A 960 14.52 11.04 17.94
N LEU A 961 15.40 12.00 18.22
CA LEU A 961 15.03 13.35 18.61
C LEU A 961 14.83 14.28 17.40
N ASN A 962 15.29 13.89 16.20
CA ASN A 962 15.10 14.69 15.01
C ASN A 962 13.61 14.68 14.62
N GLY A 963 13.02 15.87 14.50
CA GLY A 963 11.59 16.07 14.21
C GLY A 963 10.76 16.42 15.43
N LYS A 964 11.24 16.19 16.66
CA LYS A 964 10.54 16.61 17.89
C LYS A 964 10.53 18.14 18.02
N LYS A 965 9.42 18.66 18.56
CA LYS A 965 9.13 20.09 18.69
C LYS A 965 9.09 20.49 20.16
N GLY A 966 9.56 21.69 20.45
CA GLY A 966 9.62 22.22 21.81
C GLY A 966 9.78 23.73 21.86
N VAL A 967 9.95 24.26 23.06
CA VAL A 967 10.18 25.69 23.33
C VAL A 967 11.54 25.84 23.99
N VAL A 968 12.33 26.81 23.53
CA VAL A 968 13.60 27.15 24.19
C VAL A 968 13.29 27.79 25.55
N GLU A 969 13.76 27.20 26.64
CA GLU A 969 13.66 27.81 27.98
C GLU A 969 14.88 28.70 28.23
N ALA A 970 16.09 28.14 28.24
CA ALA A 970 17.28 28.91 28.56
C ALA A 970 18.46 28.57 27.64
N LEU A 971 19.44 29.47 27.58
CA LEU A 971 20.77 29.17 27.06
C LEU A 971 21.68 28.89 28.25
N ASP A 972 22.14 27.65 28.38
CA ASP A 972 23.19 27.32 29.32
C ASP A 972 24.51 27.97 28.86
N LYS A 973 24.96 28.97 29.63
CA LYS A 973 26.13 29.79 29.31
C LYS A 973 27.45 29.01 29.45
N GLU A 974 27.48 27.90 30.20
CA GLU A 974 28.69 27.10 30.38
C GLU A 974 28.90 26.13 29.22
N THR A 975 27.84 25.46 28.76
CA THR A 975 27.93 24.47 27.68
C THR A 975 27.64 25.05 26.28
N GLY A 976 27.04 26.24 26.21
CA GLY A 976 26.62 26.88 24.96
C GLY A 976 25.48 26.15 24.25
N ARG A 977 24.66 25.40 25.00
CA ARG A 977 23.50 24.65 24.48
C ARG A 977 22.20 25.27 24.99
N TYR A 978 21.18 25.19 24.16
CA TYR A 978 19.82 25.62 24.51
C TYR A 978 19.10 24.48 25.20
N GLU A 979 18.52 24.78 26.35
CA GLU A 979 17.56 23.94 27.02
C GLU A 979 16.21 24.09 26.30
N VAL A 980 15.69 22.99 25.79
CA VAL A 980 14.47 22.93 25.00
C VAL A 980 13.48 22.00 25.68
N ASP A 981 12.37 22.56 26.10
CA ASP A 981 11.24 21.81 26.65
C ASP A 981 10.38 21.26 25.53
N LEU A 982 10.34 19.93 25.43
CA LEU A 982 9.60 19.22 24.40
C LEU A 982 8.11 19.21 24.70
N TYR A 983 7.29 19.34 23.66
CA TYR A 983 5.83 19.21 23.80
C TYR A 983 5.37 17.79 24.12
N GLU A 984 6.21 16.80 23.86
CA GLU A 984 5.92 15.38 24.13
C GLU A 984 6.98 14.84 25.09
N PRO A 985 6.57 14.21 26.21
CA PRO A 985 7.50 13.61 27.16
C PRO A 985 8.35 12.50 26.50
N MET A 986 9.54 12.26 27.05
CA MET A 986 10.33 11.09 26.70
C MET A 986 9.90 9.91 27.57
N ASP A 987 9.78 8.73 26.95
CA ASP A 987 9.33 7.52 27.64
C ASP A 987 10.16 7.27 28.93
N ASN A 988 9.45 7.17 30.06
CA ASN A 988 9.87 6.73 31.40
C ASN A 988 10.66 7.65 32.36
N ASP A 989 11.01 8.89 32.00
CA ASP A 989 11.53 9.85 32.99
C ASP A 989 10.76 11.16 32.87
N GLY A 990 10.02 11.55 33.91
CA GLY A 990 9.07 12.68 33.92
C GLY A 990 9.62 14.09 33.71
N ASN A 991 10.79 14.26 33.09
CA ASN A 991 11.36 15.55 32.70
C ASN A 991 11.35 15.73 31.18
N CYS A 992 10.77 16.84 30.71
CA CYS A 992 10.58 17.15 29.28
C CYS A 992 11.67 18.07 28.68
N SER A 993 12.74 18.41 29.42
CA SER A 993 13.78 19.34 28.97
C SER A 993 15.01 18.63 28.37
N ILE A 994 15.55 19.13 27.26
CA ILE A 994 16.79 18.62 26.64
C ILE A 994 17.75 19.72 26.17
N ASN A 995 19.05 19.46 26.31
CA ASN A 995 20.10 20.41 25.94
C ASN A 995 20.66 20.19 24.53
N VAL A 996 20.31 21.07 23.60
CA VAL A 996 20.64 20.97 22.18
C VAL A 996 21.46 22.18 21.71
N LYS A 997 22.49 21.94 20.88
CA LYS A 997 23.24 23.04 20.25
C LYS A 997 22.36 23.78 19.25
N GLY A 998 22.49 25.11 19.19
CA GLY A 998 21.69 25.93 18.26
C GLY A 998 21.80 25.55 16.78
N GLU A 999 22.91 24.93 16.35
CA GLU A 999 23.07 24.42 14.97
C GLU A 999 22.08 23.29 14.61
N ASN A 1000 21.56 22.59 15.61
CA ASN A 1000 20.60 21.49 15.46
C ASN A 1000 19.16 21.91 15.80
N LEU A 1001 18.90 23.21 15.94
CA LEU A 1001 17.58 23.76 16.21
C LEU A 1001 17.08 24.58 15.02
N ARG A 1002 15.79 24.47 14.73
CA ARG A 1002 15.13 25.21 13.66
C ARG A 1002 13.84 25.83 14.16
N LEU A 1003 13.72 27.15 14.07
CA LEU A 1003 12.51 27.89 14.46
C LEU A 1003 11.29 27.43 13.66
N LEU A 1004 10.18 27.15 14.37
CA LEU A 1004 8.92 26.66 13.79
C LEU A 1004 7.96 27.78 13.37
N CYS A 1005 8.03 28.94 14.02
CA CYS A 1005 7.29 30.14 13.60
C CYS A 1005 8.26 31.31 13.41
N ALA A 1006 8.19 31.96 12.24
CA ALA A 1006 8.91 33.22 12.02
C ALA A 1006 8.33 34.30 12.96
N ARG A 1007 9.21 34.99 13.69
CA ARG A 1007 8.84 36.04 14.65
C ARG A 1007 7.83 37.01 14.03
N SER A 1008 6.64 37.07 14.60
CA SER A 1008 5.73 38.21 14.47
C SER A 1008 6.46 39.44 14.99
N LYS A 1009 7.00 40.26 14.09
CA LYS A 1009 7.49 41.59 14.45
C LYS A 1009 6.28 42.43 14.84
N LYS A 1010 6.24 42.86 16.11
CA LYS A 1010 5.40 43.97 16.58
C LYS A 1010 5.54 45.18 15.66
#